data_AF-A0A966AS05-F1
#
_entry.id   AF-A0A966AS05-F1
#
_cell.length_a   1.000
_cell.length_b   1.000
_cell.length_c   1.000
_cell.angle_alpha   90.00
_cell.angle_beta   90.00
_cell.angle_gamma   90.00
#
_symmetry.space_group_name_H-M   'P 1'
#
loop_
_entity.id
_entity.type
_entity.pdbx_description
1 polymer ?
#
loop_
_entity_poly.entity_id
_entity_poly.type
_entity_poly.pdbx_seq_one_letter_code
_entity_poly.pdbx_strand_id
1 'polypeptide(L)'
;MNQPLFSFAVIADTHTRPEEGDLSSPWQVNALANDRCRYVTAVLNHLRPAFVIHLGDVVHPVPALPTYGSAAQAALDMFADLDAEIRYIPGNHDVGDKPFKAMPAATVTDDGVALYERYFGAPFSAFDRGDCRFVLINSPVLNSGLAGEQAQRAWLENELDACKGKRVFLFTHYPPYILDPGEPSNYDNIDEPQRSWLLSLTEACAVEALFAGHVHNFFYHRHGVTDCYLLPATSFFRQDYAELFRIEAAPEHGRNDAEKLGFFMVDVYADHHIARCLRTNGETLKANVALAPPAERVATLHPRERRPAPVGVHLRHPWAEVVTFPYNGPMDEFLRKRARNDYTLMTLWELGVRKLRMPISDLLEDATRERMRALRSMGHEFTLFCFEAPTRAMVEALTRYADLVDVLEVVIPWQEAERTVEDMAALEASIPVPVTLAKLETSAEKKTEGSRFSHFVSYGFHASELDLIEDFLGARGAIGGFVFRLRFDDSPWEIIPRIADFARDHGVRAAINVRLASENPAEYNQDDRAIANQVAEAMLAAFASGDCEVFIDTYVDVDRGYFPRHGLFDRRYNPRPASFVYRYLQGWLGALDEAPVLGAIVHVEGGRVGGFGTGNSGACLLLPDADTNALLELPAGVLPEGSGDARLIDLCSGNITAVRARAAGDGSLQLDPSAAVKSPTLVIAGRGWA
;
A
#
# COMPACT_ATOMS: atom_id res chain seq x y z
N MET A 1 8.04 -8.06 21.20
CA MET A 1 7.99 -7.21 20.00
C MET A 1 9.05 -6.13 20.14
N ASN A 2 9.85 -5.85 19.09
CA ASN A 2 10.70 -4.67 19.14
C ASN A 2 9.81 -3.46 18.81
N GLN A 3 9.58 -2.60 19.79
CA GLN A 3 8.97 -1.30 19.55
C GLN A 3 9.96 -0.42 18.76
N PRO A 4 9.48 0.51 17.93
CA PRO A 4 10.36 1.50 17.32
C PRO A 4 11.08 2.29 18.41
N LEU A 5 12.34 2.64 18.17
CA LEU A 5 13.14 3.51 19.05
C LEU A 5 12.52 4.91 19.13
N PHE A 6 12.00 5.39 18.00
CA PHE A 6 11.20 6.59 17.85
C PHE A 6 10.53 6.58 16.48
N SER A 7 9.54 7.45 16.30
CA SER A 7 8.93 7.71 14.99
C SER A 7 9.00 9.20 14.68
N PHE A 8 9.21 9.56 13.42
CA PHE A 8 9.20 10.95 12.95
C PHE A 8 8.26 11.10 11.75
N ALA A 9 7.82 12.33 11.48
CA ALA A 9 6.97 12.62 10.33
C ALA A 9 7.76 13.35 9.24
N VAL A 10 7.39 13.09 7.98
CA VAL A 10 7.91 13.82 6.82
C VAL A 10 6.73 14.33 6.02
N ILE A 11 6.62 15.65 5.90
CA ILE A 11 5.62 16.35 5.10
C ILE A 11 6.31 17.09 3.95
N ALA A 12 5.58 17.42 2.89
CA ALA A 12 6.09 18.15 1.75
C ALA A 12 4.99 19.01 1.13
N ASP A 13 5.40 20.07 0.44
CA ASP A 13 4.56 20.77 -0.52
C ASP A 13 3.21 21.19 0.09
N THR A 14 3.25 21.99 1.16
CA THR A 14 2.04 22.54 1.78
C THR A 14 1.49 23.72 1.00
N HIS A 15 2.33 24.42 0.23
CA HIS A 15 1.93 25.50 -0.68
C HIS A 15 0.98 26.50 0.00
N THR A 16 1.27 26.85 1.24
CA THR A 16 0.43 27.76 2.02
C THR A 16 0.43 29.16 1.40
N ARG A 17 -0.62 29.90 1.67
CA ARG A 17 -0.92 31.20 1.04
C ARG A 17 -1.21 32.23 2.12
N PRO A 18 -1.16 33.53 1.79
CA PRO A 18 -1.62 34.56 2.72
C PRO A 18 -3.06 34.28 3.15
N GLU A 19 -3.39 34.54 4.41
CA GLU A 19 -4.76 34.32 4.94
C GLU A 19 -5.81 35.18 4.22
N GLU A 20 -5.42 36.37 3.78
CA GLU A 20 -6.26 37.28 2.98
C GLU A 20 -6.43 36.80 1.52
N GLY A 21 -5.72 35.74 1.13
CA GLY A 21 -5.62 35.26 -0.23
C GLY A 21 -4.64 36.06 -1.08
N ASP A 22 -4.35 35.54 -2.27
CA ASP A 22 -3.60 36.25 -3.31
C ASP A 22 -4.00 35.74 -4.71
N LEU A 23 -3.26 36.15 -5.75
CA LEU A 23 -3.44 35.68 -7.13
C LEU A 23 -2.24 34.85 -7.61
N SER A 24 -1.47 34.26 -6.70
CA SER A 24 -0.27 33.49 -7.07
C SER A 24 -0.61 32.18 -7.79
N SER A 25 -1.84 31.67 -7.67
CA SER A 25 -2.35 30.53 -8.42
C SER A 25 -3.73 30.83 -9.03
N PRO A 26 -4.01 30.41 -10.29
CA PRO A 26 -5.34 30.48 -10.88
C PRO A 26 -6.26 29.31 -10.49
N TRP A 27 -5.73 28.28 -9.79
CA TRP A 27 -6.45 27.03 -9.54
C TRP A 27 -7.24 27.06 -8.22
N GLN A 28 -8.45 26.50 -8.21
CA GLN A 28 -9.34 26.56 -7.05
C GLN A 28 -8.85 25.68 -5.91
N VAL A 29 -8.25 24.53 -6.22
CA VAL A 29 -7.66 23.63 -5.23
C VAL A 29 -6.61 24.33 -4.34
N ASN A 30 -5.89 25.33 -4.88
CA ASN A 30 -4.90 26.08 -4.10
C ASN A 30 -5.55 26.99 -3.03
N ALA A 31 -6.86 27.25 -3.07
CA ALA A 31 -7.57 27.91 -1.98
C ALA A 31 -7.75 27.01 -0.74
N LEU A 32 -7.57 25.70 -0.88
CA LEU A 32 -7.69 24.73 0.22
C LEU A 32 -6.38 24.53 1.00
N ALA A 33 -5.25 25.03 0.50
CA ALA A 33 -3.92 24.75 1.03
C ALA A 33 -3.77 25.08 2.53
N ASN A 34 -4.24 26.25 2.95
CA ASN A 34 -4.17 26.69 4.36
C ASN A 34 -4.98 25.77 5.28
N ASP A 35 -6.21 25.43 4.89
CA ASP A 35 -7.06 24.55 5.71
C ASP A 35 -6.55 23.10 5.73
N ARG A 36 -5.95 22.62 4.63
CA ARG A 36 -5.26 21.33 4.56
C ARG A 36 -4.01 21.31 5.46
N CYS A 37 -3.24 22.40 5.48
CA CYS A 37 -2.09 22.56 6.36
C CYS A 37 -2.50 22.46 7.84
N ARG A 38 -3.55 23.19 8.26
CA ARG A 38 -4.05 23.10 9.65
C ARG A 38 -4.54 21.70 10.01
N TYR A 39 -5.20 21.02 9.08
CA TYR A 39 -5.63 19.64 9.29
C TYR A 39 -4.41 18.73 9.53
N VAL A 40 -3.37 18.84 8.69
CA VAL A 40 -2.14 18.07 8.84
C VAL A 40 -1.44 18.39 10.17
N THR A 41 -1.32 19.65 10.56
CA THR A 41 -0.78 20.04 11.88
C THR A 41 -1.52 19.33 13.02
N ALA A 42 -2.87 19.38 13.00
CA ALA A 42 -3.68 18.75 14.03
C ALA A 42 -3.54 17.21 14.03
N VAL A 43 -3.45 16.57 12.86
CA VAL A 43 -3.19 15.14 12.76
C VAL A 43 -1.80 14.78 13.31
N LEU A 44 -0.77 15.57 13.02
CA LEU A 44 0.58 15.36 13.54
C LEU A 44 0.60 15.44 15.07
N ASN A 45 -0.11 16.38 15.69
CA ASN A 45 -0.25 16.44 17.16
C ASN A 45 -0.90 15.17 17.74
N HIS A 46 -1.89 14.59 17.06
CA HIS A 46 -2.46 13.31 17.48
C HIS A 46 -1.49 12.14 17.33
N LEU A 47 -0.66 12.14 16.27
CA LEU A 47 0.34 11.10 16.02
C LEU A 47 1.58 11.21 16.93
N ARG A 48 1.85 12.40 17.49
CA ARG A 48 2.96 12.71 18.39
C ARG A 48 4.33 12.23 17.88
N PRO A 49 4.77 12.63 16.67
CA PRO A 49 6.09 12.30 16.18
C PRO A 49 7.18 12.96 17.05
N ALA A 50 8.37 12.36 17.09
CA ALA A 50 9.50 12.90 17.82
C ALA A 50 9.99 14.25 17.27
N PHE A 51 9.82 14.47 15.97
CA PHE A 51 10.05 15.70 15.22
C PHE A 51 9.40 15.56 13.84
N VAL A 52 9.29 16.66 13.10
CA VAL A 52 8.75 16.75 11.75
C VAL A 52 9.80 17.33 10.81
N ILE A 53 9.93 16.77 9.61
CA ILE A 53 10.73 17.34 8.53
C ILE A 53 9.79 17.79 7.41
N HIS A 54 9.92 19.05 7.00
CA HIS A 54 9.20 19.63 5.86
C HIS A 54 10.12 19.75 4.66
N LEU A 55 9.82 19.03 3.58
CA LEU A 55 10.66 18.92 2.38
C LEU A 55 10.59 20.12 1.43
N GLY A 56 10.30 21.32 1.93
CA GLY A 56 10.16 22.52 1.10
C GLY A 56 8.83 22.67 0.38
N ASP A 57 8.73 23.74 -0.38
CA ASP A 57 7.50 24.32 -0.92
C ASP A 57 6.49 24.57 0.20
N VAL A 58 6.97 25.27 1.24
CA VAL A 58 6.18 25.63 2.41
C VAL A 58 5.07 26.60 2.01
N VAL A 59 5.40 27.55 1.14
CA VAL A 59 4.51 28.58 0.61
C VAL A 59 4.34 28.45 -0.89
N HIS A 60 3.20 28.90 -1.41
CA HIS A 60 2.94 28.95 -2.86
C HIS A 60 3.51 30.20 -3.57
N PRO A 61 3.37 31.44 -3.06
CA PRO A 61 3.98 32.58 -3.76
C PRO A 61 5.51 32.45 -3.77
N VAL A 62 6.13 32.57 -4.94
CA VAL A 62 7.59 32.58 -5.09
C VAL A 62 8.22 33.84 -4.47
N PRO A 63 9.53 33.85 -4.14
CA PRO A 63 10.17 34.96 -3.41
C PRO A 63 10.08 36.32 -4.10
N ALA A 64 9.94 36.34 -5.42
CA ALA A 64 9.78 37.56 -6.20
C ALA A 64 8.41 38.23 -6.02
N LEU A 65 7.41 37.53 -5.45
CA LEU A 65 6.06 38.07 -5.26
C LEU A 65 5.95 38.84 -3.95
N PRO A 66 5.25 40.00 -3.93
CA PRO A 66 5.05 40.78 -2.70
C PRO A 66 4.36 40.04 -1.55
N THR A 67 3.61 38.98 -1.87
CA THR A 67 2.85 38.16 -0.92
C THR A 67 3.65 37.03 -0.28
N TYR A 68 4.93 36.84 -0.65
CA TYR A 68 5.79 35.80 -0.05
C TYR A 68 5.84 35.92 1.47
N GLY A 69 6.17 37.11 1.99
CA GLY A 69 6.37 37.30 3.43
C GLY A 69 5.10 37.05 4.25
N SER A 70 3.93 37.45 3.74
CA SER A 70 2.65 37.19 4.43
C SER A 70 2.25 35.71 4.36
N ALA A 71 2.55 35.01 3.26
CA ALA A 71 2.37 33.56 3.20
C ALA A 71 3.30 32.82 4.16
N ALA A 72 4.58 33.22 4.23
CA ALA A 72 5.55 32.62 5.14
C ALA A 72 5.16 32.81 6.61
N GLN A 73 4.68 34.01 6.97
CA GLN A 73 4.15 34.25 8.31
C GLN A 73 2.91 33.38 8.59
N ALA A 74 1.97 33.29 7.65
CA ALA A 74 0.79 32.44 7.80
C ALA A 74 1.16 30.96 7.99
N ALA A 75 2.17 30.47 7.26
CA ALA A 75 2.70 29.12 7.44
C ALA A 75 3.24 28.89 8.85
N LEU A 76 4.07 29.81 9.35
CA LEU A 76 4.60 29.75 10.72
C LEU A 76 3.48 29.75 11.76
N ASP A 77 2.46 30.59 11.57
CA ASP A 77 1.31 30.65 12.47
C ASP A 77 0.51 29.32 12.45
N MET A 78 0.37 28.66 11.30
CA MET A 78 -0.30 27.35 11.18
C MET A 78 0.48 26.19 11.80
N PHE A 79 1.80 26.31 11.89
CA PHE A 79 2.67 25.35 12.56
C PHE A 79 3.00 25.74 14.01
N ALA A 80 2.59 26.92 14.48
CA ALA A 80 2.85 27.37 15.84
C ALA A 80 2.20 26.47 16.91
N ASP A 81 1.08 25.83 16.56
CA ASP A 81 0.37 24.87 17.41
C ASP A 81 0.93 23.43 17.31
N LEU A 82 1.97 23.19 16.50
CA LEU A 82 2.58 21.86 16.39
C LEU A 82 3.39 21.54 17.65
N ASP A 83 3.04 20.45 18.34
CA ASP A 83 3.71 20.01 19.57
C ASP A 83 5.15 19.55 19.33
N ALA A 84 5.40 18.98 18.14
CA ALA A 84 6.71 18.47 17.74
C ALA A 84 7.56 19.57 17.09
N GLU A 85 8.88 19.51 17.30
CA GLU A 85 9.82 20.38 16.58
C GLU A 85 9.73 20.09 15.07
N ILE A 86 9.57 21.14 14.27
CA ILE A 86 9.58 21.07 12.81
C ILE A 86 10.88 21.67 12.25
N ARG A 87 11.45 20.98 11.27
CA ARG A 87 12.62 21.44 10.51
C ARG A 87 12.29 21.53 9.04
N TYR A 88 12.74 22.61 8.41
CA TYR A 88 12.46 22.91 7.03
C TYR A 88 13.71 22.71 6.18
N ILE A 89 13.49 22.31 4.92
CA ILE A 89 14.41 22.61 3.81
C ILE A 89 13.67 23.50 2.81
N PRO A 90 14.38 24.30 2.00
CA PRO A 90 13.74 25.10 0.98
C PRO A 90 13.36 24.27 -0.25
N GLY A 91 12.15 24.52 -0.77
CA GLY A 91 11.73 24.13 -2.09
C GLY A 91 11.86 25.26 -3.12
N ASN A 92 11.47 25.00 -4.36
CA ASN A 92 11.62 25.98 -5.42
C ASN A 92 10.67 27.17 -5.27
N HIS A 93 9.50 26.98 -4.66
CA HIS A 93 8.62 28.09 -4.30
C HIS A 93 9.17 28.92 -3.12
N ASP A 94 10.11 28.37 -2.36
CA ASP A 94 10.66 29.04 -1.19
C ASP A 94 11.89 29.90 -1.51
N VAL A 95 12.72 29.51 -2.49
CA VAL A 95 13.98 30.20 -2.84
C VAL A 95 14.17 30.50 -4.33
N GLY A 96 13.31 29.96 -5.20
CA GLY A 96 13.44 30.00 -6.66
C GLY A 96 13.81 28.63 -7.26
N ASP A 97 13.54 28.44 -8.55
CA ASP A 97 13.77 27.17 -9.23
C ASP A 97 15.23 26.80 -9.38
N LYS A 98 15.49 25.48 -9.48
CA LYS A 98 16.80 25.00 -9.92
C LYS A 98 17.15 25.62 -11.29
N PRO A 99 18.44 25.85 -11.58
CA PRO A 99 18.85 26.36 -12.88
C PRO A 99 18.45 25.41 -14.01
N PHE A 100 17.45 25.80 -14.82
CA PHE A 100 17.05 25.05 -16.01
C PHE A 100 16.70 26.00 -17.15
N LYS A 101 17.51 25.97 -18.22
CA LYS A 101 17.44 26.95 -19.32
C LYS A 101 16.11 26.98 -20.05
N ALA A 102 15.37 25.87 -20.04
CA ALA A 102 14.09 25.75 -20.73
C ALA A 102 12.88 26.07 -19.83
N MET A 103 13.08 26.38 -18.54
CA MET A 103 11.98 26.73 -17.65
C MET A 103 11.66 28.24 -17.69
N PRO A 104 10.36 28.62 -17.65
CA PRO A 104 9.95 30.02 -17.64
C PRO A 104 10.06 30.70 -16.27
N ALA A 105 10.30 29.94 -15.21
CA ALA A 105 10.31 30.42 -13.84
C ALA A 105 11.67 31.00 -13.40
N ALA A 106 11.62 31.91 -12.43
CA ALA A 106 12.82 32.55 -11.90
C ALA A 106 13.66 31.54 -11.11
N THR A 107 14.97 31.55 -11.38
CA THR A 107 15.91 30.65 -10.71
C THR A 107 16.25 31.15 -9.31
N VAL A 108 16.77 30.24 -8.49
CA VAL A 108 17.28 30.51 -7.15
C VAL A 108 18.29 31.67 -7.13
N THR A 109 18.22 32.51 -6.09
CA THR A 109 19.12 33.66 -5.90
C THR A 109 19.55 33.80 -4.43
N ASP A 110 20.67 34.49 -4.18
CA ASP A 110 21.12 34.79 -2.81
C ASP A 110 20.06 35.57 -2.01
N ASP A 111 19.36 36.52 -2.64
CA ASP A 111 18.27 37.28 -2.00
C ASP A 111 17.07 36.38 -1.65
N GLY A 112 16.72 35.43 -2.53
CA GLY A 112 15.67 34.44 -2.26
C GLY A 112 16.03 33.52 -1.10
N VAL A 113 17.27 33.03 -1.05
CA VAL A 113 17.78 32.22 0.07
C VAL A 113 17.80 33.02 1.38
N ALA A 114 18.27 34.27 1.36
CA ALA A 114 18.28 35.14 2.53
C ALA A 114 16.85 35.45 3.02
N LEU A 115 15.89 35.59 2.10
CA LEU A 115 14.48 35.77 2.45
C LEU A 115 13.90 34.53 3.12
N TYR A 116 14.19 33.34 2.61
CA TYR A 116 13.82 32.07 3.24
C TYR A 116 14.42 31.96 4.66
N GLU A 117 15.71 32.24 4.80
CA GLU A 117 16.43 32.14 6.08
C GLU A 117 15.80 33.00 7.18
N ARG A 118 15.25 34.15 6.80
CA ARG A 118 14.55 35.05 7.72
C ARG A 118 13.31 34.43 8.37
N TYR A 119 12.62 33.53 7.68
CA TYR A 119 11.38 32.91 8.17
C TYR A 119 11.60 31.48 8.69
N PHE A 120 12.36 30.66 7.96
CA PHE A 120 12.45 29.22 8.19
C PHE A 120 13.80 28.75 8.72
N GLY A 121 14.80 29.64 8.81
CA GLY A 121 16.13 29.34 9.33
C GLY A 121 17.08 28.78 8.27
N ALA A 122 18.12 28.06 8.72
CA ALA A 122 19.21 27.63 7.84
C ALA A 122 18.71 26.75 6.66
N PRO A 123 19.21 26.95 5.43
CA PRO A 123 18.71 26.28 4.23
C PRO A 123 19.18 24.82 4.12
N PHE A 124 20.20 24.44 4.89
CA PHE A 124 20.66 23.07 5.05
C PHE A 124 21.19 22.89 6.48
N SER A 125 21.06 21.68 7.01
CA SER A 125 21.51 21.37 8.37
C SER A 125 21.65 19.87 8.59
N ALA A 126 22.25 19.49 9.71
CA ALA A 126 22.27 18.10 10.15
C ALA A 126 22.09 18.00 11.66
N PHE A 127 21.50 16.91 12.12
CA PHE A 127 21.36 16.61 13.54
C PHE A 127 21.31 15.11 13.81
N ASP A 128 21.55 14.76 15.07
CA ASP A 128 21.51 13.38 15.54
C ASP A 128 20.25 13.10 16.36
N ARG A 129 19.72 11.89 16.21
CA ARG A 129 18.73 11.32 17.13
C ARG A 129 19.04 9.84 17.31
N GLY A 130 19.48 9.47 18.51
CA GLY A 130 20.05 8.13 18.73
C GLY A 130 21.27 7.91 17.84
N ASP A 131 21.37 6.72 17.24
CA ASP A 131 22.47 6.35 16.33
C ASP A 131 22.23 6.79 14.86
N CYS A 132 21.20 7.60 14.63
CA CYS A 132 20.81 8.08 13.31
C CYS A 132 21.25 9.53 13.10
N ARG A 133 21.81 9.81 11.91
CA ARG A 133 22.11 11.16 11.41
C ARG A 133 21.05 11.57 10.39
N PHE A 134 20.46 12.73 10.60
CA PHE A 134 19.49 13.34 9.69
C PHE A 134 20.17 14.51 8.98
N VAL A 135 20.23 14.47 7.64
CA VAL A 135 20.92 15.43 6.79
C VAL A 135 19.93 16.09 5.85
N LEU A 136 19.80 17.41 5.94
CA LEU A 136 18.81 18.23 5.25
C LEU A 136 19.57 19.14 4.27
N ILE A 137 19.26 19.08 2.97
CA ILE A 137 19.96 19.85 1.93
C ILE A 137 19.03 20.79 1.15
N ASN A 138 19.54 21.95 0.76
CA ASN A 138 18.90 22.84 -0.21
C ASN A 138 19.22 22.33 -1.62
N SER A 139 18.30 21.57 -2.22
CA SER A 139 18.47 21.11 -3.60
C SER A 139 18.26 22.18 -4.68
N PRO A 140 17.39 23.21 -4.52
CA PRO A 140 17.30 24.29 -5.51
C PRO A 140 18.64 24.95 -5.88
N VAL A 141 19.60 25.07 -4.96
CA VAL A 141 20.92 25.69 -5.25
C VAL A 141 21.87 24.81 -6.07
N LEU A 142 21.58 23.53 -6.27
CA LEU A 142 22.43 22.64 -7.05
C LEU A 142 22.47 23.09 -8.52
N ASN A 143 23.69 23.17 -9.09
CA ASN A 143 24.00 23.73 -10.42
C ASN A 143 23.91 25.26 -10.55
N SER A 144 23.66 26.01 -9.47
CA SER A 144 23.43 27.46 -9.54
C SER A 144 24.69 28.29 -9.75
N GLY A 145 25.85 27.79 -9.34
CA GLY A 145 27.09 28.56 -9.29
C GLY A 145 27.14 29.57 -8.16
N LEU A 146 26.13 29.62 -7.28
CA LEU A 146 26.11 30.49 -6.10
C LEU A 146 27.18 30.07 -5.08
N ALA A 147 27.68 31.03 -4.30
CA ALA A 147 28.64 30.73 -3.23
C ALA A 147 28.04 29.77 -2.18
N GLY A 148 26.73 29.89 -1.92
CA GLY A 148 25.99 28.99 -1.03
C GLY A 148 25.98 27.53 -1.48
N GLU A 149 25.96 27.27 -2.81
CA GLU A 149 26.06 25.91 -3.35
C GLU A 149 27.40 25.27 -3.00
N GLN A 150 28.50 25.99 -3.21
CA GLN A 150 29.85 25.47 -2.93
C GLN A 150 30.05 25.24 -1.43
N ALA A 151 29.52 26.13 -0.60
CA ALA A 151 29.54 25.97 0.86
C ALA A 151 28.75 24.73 1.30
N GLN A 152 27.54 24.53 0.79
CA GLN A 152 26.73 23.34 1.07
C GLN A 152 27.44 22.06 0.61
N ARG A 153 28.01 22.06 -0.59
CA ARG A 153 28.72 20.89 -1.14
C ARG A 153 29.89 20.47 -0.25
N ALA A 154 30.77 21.41 0.08
CA ALA A 154 31.90 21.13 0.96
C ALA A 154 31.45 20.69 2.36
N TRP A 155 30.37 21.29 2.88
CA TRP A 155 29.77 20.87 4.14
C TRP A 155 29.24 19.43 4.05
N LEU A 156 28.47 19.08 3.02
CA LEU A 156 27.84 17.77 2.87
C LEU A 156 28.89 16.65 2.73
N GLU A 157 29.93 16.89 1.94
CA GLU A 157 31.04 15.94 1.77
C GLU A 157 31.72 15.65 3.12
N ASN A 158 32.00 16.69 3.91
CA ASN A 158 32.59 16.54 5.25
C ASN A 158 31.62 15.86 6.24
N GLU A 159 30.33 16.22 6.17
CA GLU A 159 29.29 15.72 7.06
C GLU A 159 29.06 14.22 6.88
N LEU A 160 28.96 13.77 5.63
CA LEU A 160 28.77 12.37 5.30
C LEU A 160 30.04 11.53 5.57
N ASP A 161 31.25 12.10 5.38
CA ASP A 161 32.50 11.43 5.75
C ASP A 161 32.61 11.24 7.28
N ALA A 162 32.19 12.25 8.06
CA ALA A 162 32.19 12.19 9.53
C ALA A 162 31.16 11.21 10.11
N CYS A 163 30.13 10.84 9.32
CA CYS A 163 29.04 9.96 9.75
C CYS A 163 29.25 8.48 9.41
N LYS A 164 30.45 8.09 8.97
CA LYS A 164 30.80 6.67 8.74
C LYS A 164 30.48 5.82 9.97
N GLY A 165 29.60 4.84 9.79
CA GLY A 165 29.13 3.92 10.84
C GLY A 165 27.84 4.34 11.55
N LYS A 166 27.29 5.53 11.28
CA LYS A 166 25.92 5.90 11.66
C LYS A 166 24.93 5.52 10.55
N ARG A 167 23.66 5.40 10.93
CA ARG A 167 22.55 5.25 9.97
C ARG A 167 22.14 6.63 9.48
N VAL A 168 22.19 6.88 8.18
CA VAL A 168 21.99 8.22 7.60
C VAL A 168 20.65 8.30 6.90
N PHE A 169 19.90 9.37 7.19
CA PHE A 169 18.66 9.77 6.52
C PHE A 169 18.90 11.09 5.81
N LEU A 170 18.68 11.14 4.49
CA LEU A 170 18.91 12.31 3.65
C LEU A 170 17.58 12.91 3.18
N PHE A 171 17.43 14.22 3.30
CA PHE A 171 16.22 14.96 2.95
C PHE A 171 16.55 16.05 1.93
N THR A 172 15.83 16.04 0.81
CA THR A 172 15.99 16.94 -0.33
C THR A 172 14.62 17.40 -0.82
N HIS A 173 14.52 18.55 -1.50
CA HIS A 173 13.25 18.95 -2.12
C HIS A 173 13.11 18.31 -3.49
N TYR A 174 14.05 18.57 -4.39
CA TYR A 174 14.12 17.90 -5.69
C TYR A 174 14.66 16.48 -5.51
N PRO A 175 14.01 15.46 -6.09
CA PRO A 175 14.56 14.12 -6.14
C PRO A 175 15.78 14.08 -7.09
N PRO A 176 16.76 13.18 -6.84
CA PRO A 176 17.82 12.93 -7.81
C PRO A 176 17.28 12.47 -9.16
N TYR A 177 16.25 11.62 -9.17
CA TYR A 177 15.55 11.12 -10.36
C TYR A 177 14.14 10.61 -9.99
N ILE A 178 13.27 10.47 -11.00
CA ILE A 178 11.92 9.90 -10.84
C ILE A 178 11.89 8.42 -11.24
N LEU A 179 12.43 8.08 -12.40
CA LEU A 179 12.36 6.74 -12.99
C LEU A 179 13.73 6.07 -13.02
N ASP A 180 14.74 6.74 -13.56
CA ASP A 180 16.07 6.16 -13.83
C ASP A 180 17.19 7.13 -13.46
N PRO A 181 18.29 6.68 -12.82
CA PRO A 181 19.41 7.55 -12.47
C PRO A 181 20.01 8.31 -13.67
N GLY A 182 20.02 7.69 -14.85
CA GLY A 182 20.49 8.25 -16.11
C GLY A 182 19.40 8.93 -16.95
N GLU A 183 18.22 9.22 -16.39
CA GLU A 183 17.15 9.87 -17.12
C GLU A 183 17.55 11.29 -17.59
N PRO A 184 16.97 11.84 -18.66
CA PRO A 184 17.26 13.22 -19.05
C PRO A 184 16.89 14.23 -17.95
N SER A 185 17.64 15.33 -17.92
CA SER A 185 17.25 16.54 -17.18
C SER A 185 15.84 16.97 -17.56
N ASN A 186 15.00 17.16 -16.55
CA ASN A 186 13.65 17.69 -16.69
C ASN A 186 13.34 18.62 -15.50
N TYR A 187 12.13 19.16 -15.43
CA TYR A 187 11.78 20.08 -14.34
C TYR A 187 11.87 19.40 -12.95
N ASP A 188 11.58 18.11 -12.88
CA ASP A 188 11.28 17.41 -11.63
C ASP A 188 12.51 16.77 -10.97
N ASN A 189 13.65 16.71 -11.64
CA ASN A 189 14.84 16.02 -11.15
C ASN A 189 16.06 16.94 -11.03
N ILE A 190 17.02 16.57 -10.19
CA ILE A 190 18.32 17.25 -10.11
C ILE A 190 19.07 17.04 -11.44
N ASP A 191 19.72 18.08 -11.96
CA ASP A 191 20.49 18.00 -13.21
C ASP A 191 21.94 17.57 -13.00
N GLU A 192 22.55 17.03 -14.05
CA GLU A 192 23.98 16.74 -14.07
C GLU A 192 24.83 18.03 -14.09
N PRO A 193 26.01 18.04 -13.45
CA PRO A 193 26.69 16.91 -12.80
C PRO A 193 26.28 16.62 -11.34
N GLN A 194 25.40 17.42 -10.74
CA GLN A 194 25.10 17.39 -9.31
C GLN A 194 24.28 16.16 -8.95
N ARG A 195 23.49 15.62 -9.88
CA ARG A 195 22.81 14.34 -9.71
C ARG A 195 23.81 13.21 -9.47
N SER A 196 24.73 12.96 -10.40
CA SER A 196 25.71 11.89 -10.27
C SER A 196 26.61 12.07 -9.05
N TRP A 197 26.97 13.32 -8.71
CA TRP A 197 27.70 13.63 -7.48
C TRP A 197 26.93 13.21 -6.22
N LEU A 198 25.66 13.61 -6.11
CA LEU A 198 24.84 13.30 -4.94
C LEU A 198 24.60 11.79 -4.80
N LEU A 199 24.27 11.10 -5.89
CA LEU A 199 24.09 9.65 -5.89
C LEU A 199 25.38 8.90 -5.51
N SER A 200 26.54 9.36 -5.97
CA SER A 200 27.82 8.77 -5.57
C SER A 200 28.07 8.91 -4.06
N LEU A 201 27.68 10.04 -3.46
CA LEU A 201 27.77 10.24 -2.02
C LEU A 201 26.80 9.34 -1.24
N THR A 202 25.56 9.18 -1.72
CA THR A 202 24.57 8.31 -1.06
C THR A 202 25.03 6.85 -1.06
N GLU A 203 25.60 6.37 -2.17
CA GLU A 203 26.18 5.04 -2.26
C GLU A 203 27.41 4.87 -1.35
N ALA A 204 28.37 5.81 -1.41
CA ALA A 204 29.61 5.73 -0.64
C ALA A 204 29.38 5.70 0.87
N CYS A 205 28.32 6.36 1.34
CA CYS A 205 27.96 6.42 2.76
C CYS A 205 26.88 5.43 3.17
N ALA A 206 26.41 4.56 2.24
CA ALA A 206 25.32 3.62 2.46
C ALA A 206 24.13 4.29 3.15
N VAL A 207 23.69 5.43 2.61
CA VAL A 207 22.51 6.17 3.13
C VAL A 207 21.35 5.19 3.23
N GLU A 208 20.68 5.20 4.37
CA GLU A 208 19.62 4.22 4.61
C GLU A 208 18.34 4.62 3.86
N ALA A 209 17.98 5.90 3.96
CA ALA A 209 16.79 6.42 3.30
C ALA A 209 17.00 7.84 2.77
N LEU A 210 16.43 8.10 1.60
CA LEU A 210 16.31 9.43 0.99
C LEU A 210 14.85 9.81 0.86
N PHE A 211 14.48 11.01 1.31
CA PHE A 211 13.12 11.56 1.16
C PHE A 211 13.15 12.83 0.29
N ALA A 212 12.26 12.89 -0.70
CA ALA A 212 12.13 14.01 -1.64
C ALA A 212 10.68 14.48 -1.81
N GLY A 213 10.48 15.80 -1.98
CA GLY A 213 9.18 16.41 -2.27
C GLY A 213 9.01 16.71 -3.77
N HIS A 214 8.48 17.90 -4.09
CA HIS A 214 8.44 18.54 -5.41
C HIS A 214 7.50 17.91 -6.45
N VAL A 215 7.47 16.58 -6.55
CA VAL A 215 6.70 15.87 -7.59
C VAL A 215 5.22 15.74 -7.28
N HIS A 216 4.84 15.92 -6.00
CA HIS A 216 3.47 15.79 -5.46
C HIS A 216 2.83 14.44 -5.76
N ASN A 217 3.65 13.40 -5.84
CA ASN A 217 3.22 12.05 -6.16
C ASN A 217 4.07 11.03 -5.42
N PHE A 218 3.44 9.93 -5.01
CA PHE A 218 4.14 8.81 -4.40
C PHE A 218 5.01 8.10 -5.43
N PHE A 219 6.32 8.04 -5.18
CA PHE A 219 7.21 7.07 -5.82
C PHE A 219 8.12 6.40 -4.80
N TYR A 220 8.50 5.17 -5.13
CA TYR A 220 9.52 4.45 -4.39
C TYR A 220 10.48 3.77 -5.35
N HIS A 221 11.78 3.98 -5.14
CA HIS A 221 12.82 3.24 -5.81
C HIS A 221 13.94 2.90 -4.82
N ARG A 222 14.79 1.95 -5.21
CA ARG A 222 15.97 1.58 -4.44
C ARG A 222 17.20 1.97 -5.24
N HIS A 223 18.11 2.70 -4.61
CA HIS A 223 19.40 3.10 -5.20
C HIS A 223 20.53 2.44 -4.39
N GLY A 224 21.11 1.37 -4.94
CA GLY A 224 22.01 0.49 -4.17
C GLY A 224 21.30 -0.08 -2.94
N VAL A 225 21.73 0.34 -1.75
CA VAL A 225 21.10 -0.02 -0.47
C VAL A 225 20.08 0.99 0.04
N THR A 226 20.03 2.20 -0.56
CA THR A 226 19.19 3.32 -0.12
C THR A 226 17.75 3.12 -0.57
N ASP A 227 16.82 3.21 0.38
CA ASP A 227 15.39 3.28 0.08
C ASP A 227 15.02 4.76 -0.21
N CYS A 228 14.53 5.07 -1.41
CA CYS A 228 14.20 6.44 -1.81
C CYS A 228 12.69 6.62 -1.91
N TYR A 229 12.17 7.62 -1.20
CA TYR A 229 10.76 7.95 -1.10
C TYR A 229 10.50 9.35 -1.67
N LEU A 230 9.67 9.43 -2.72
CA LEU A 230 9.16 10.70 -3.23
C LEU A 230 7.75 10.87 -2.67
N LEU A 231 7.52 11.99 -1.99
CA LEU A 231 6.33 12.21 -1.22
C LEU A 231 5.17 12.78 -2.07
N PRO A 232 3.93 12.39 -1.77
CA PRO A 232 2.78 13.19 -2.17
C PRO A 232 2.83 14.54 -1.46
N ALA A 233 2.16 15.53 -2.04
CA ALA A 233 1.93 16.80 -1.39
C ALA A 233 0.78 16.70 -0.38
N THR A 234 0.72 17.65 0.54
CA THR A 234 -0.45 17.81 1.41
C THR A 234 -1.49 18.76 0.81
N SER A 235 -1.10 19.59 -0.17
CA SER A 235 -1.94 20.67 -0.69
C SER A 235 -2.74 20.36 -1.93
N PHE A 236 -2.17 19.70 -2.95
CA PHE A 236 -2.83 19.38 -4.22
C PHE A 236 -2.04 18.31 -4.98
N PHE A 237 -2.65 17.66 -5.97
CA PHE A 237 -1.97 16.67 -6.80
C PHE A 237 -1.41 17.32 -8.06
N ARG A 238 -0.25 16.90 -8.52
CA ARG A 238 0.31 17.44 -9.76
C ARG A 238 -0.31 16.72 -10.95
N GLN A 239 -1.08 17.50 -11.72
CA GLN A 239 -2.05 17.02 -12.71
C GLN A 239 -1.47 16.20 -13.88
N ASP A 240 -0.19 16.38 -14.25
CA ASP A 240 0.48 15.59 -15.29
C ASP A 240 0.61 14.11 -14.90
N TYR A 241 0.80 13.82 -13.61
CA TYR A 241 0.82 12.46 -13.10
C TYR A 241 -0.55 11.76 -13.12
N ALA A 242 -1.65 12.46 -13.45
CA ALA A 242 -2.95 11.82 -13.65
C ALA A 242 -2.95 10.85 -14.85
N GLU A 243 -2.02 11.04 -15.80
CA GLU A 243 -1.78 10.12 -16.93
C GLU A 243 -1.35 8.70 -16.50
N LEU A 244 -0.91 8.53 -15.25
CA LEU A 244 -0.62 7.21 -14.68
C LEU A 244 -1.86 6.32 -14.53
N PHE A 245 -3.07 6.91 -14.55
CA PHE A 245 -4.32 6.19 -14.34
C PHE A 245 -5.08 6.01 -15.66
N ARG A 246 -5.47 4.78 -15.97
CA ARG A 246 -6.21 4.44 -17.21
C ARG A 246 -7.71 4.64 -17.04
N ILE A 247 -8.13 5.82 -16.57
CA ILE A 247 -9.51 6.20 -16.23
C ILE A 247 -9.62 7.73 -16.27
N GLU A 248 -10.83 8.30 -16.19
CA GLU A 248 -10.99 9.76 -16.17
C GLU A 248 -10.19 10.44 -15.05
N ALA A 249 -9.64 11.62 -15.37
CA ALA A 249 -8.93 12.44 -14.40
C ALA A 249 -9.88 12.96 -13.31
N ALA A 250 -9.35 13.12 -12.09
CA ALA A 250 -10.03 13.80 -11.00
C ALA A 250 -10.35 15.28 -11.36
N PRO A 251 -11.15 16.01 -10.56
CA PRO A 251 -11.47 17.42 -10.80
C PRO A 251 -10.23 18.31 -11.01
N GLU A 252 -10.41 19.41 -11.74
CA GLU A 252 -9.32 20.30 -12.18
C GLU A 252 -8.26 19.56 -13.00
N HIS A 253 -8.70 18.68 -13.92
CA HIS A 253 -7.84 17.90 -14.81
C HIS A 253 -6.80 17.02 -14.07
N GLY A 254 -7.17 16.53 -12.89
CA GLY A 254 -6.29 15.76 -12.02
C GLY A 254 -5.68 16.57 -10.88
N ARG A 255 -5.74 17.91 -10.90
CA ARG A 255 -5.07 18.73 -9.87
C ARG A 255 -5.68 18.57 -8.46
N ASN A 256 -6.98 18.28 -8.39
CA ASN A 256 -7.69 18.05 -7.12
C ASN A 256 -8.04 16.57 -6.95
N ASP A 257 -7.02 15.71 -6.93
CA ASP A 257 -7.15 14.29 -6.57
C ASP A 257 -6.84 14.11 -5.07
N ALA A 258 -7.89 14.23 -4.23
CA ALA A 258 -7.77 14.34 -2.79
C ALA A 258 -7.18 13.07 -2.14
N GLU A 259 -7.50 11.91 -2.69
CA GLU A 259 -7.06 10.59 -2.24
C GLU A 259 -5.57 10.33 -2.53
N LYS A 260 -4.89 11.22 -3.27
CA LYS A 260 -3.45 11.18 -3.55
C LYS A 260 -2.64 12.03 -2.58
N LEU A 261 -3.31 12.83 -1.74
CA LEU A 261 -2.66 13.72 -0.79
C LEU A 261 -2.30 12.97 0.48
N GLY A 262 -1.15 13.28 1.05
CA GLY A 262 -0.63 12.52 2.18
C GLY A 262 0.70 13.01 2.71
N PHE A 263 1.23 12.27 3.67
CA PHE A 263 2.56 12.46 4.25
C PHE A 263 3.08 11.13 4.80
N PHE A 264 4.32 11.09 5.27
CA PHE A 264 4.91 9.87 5.81
C PHE A 264 5.06 9.92 7.33
N MET A 265 4.72 8.80 7.98
CA MET A 265 5.21 8.45 9.31
C MET A 265 6.32 7.42 9.17
N VAL A 266 7.46 7.65 9.78
CA VAL A 266 8.64 6.80 9.69
C VAL A 266 8.99 6.25 11.06
N ASP A 267 8.84 4.94 11.23
CA ASP A 267 9.22 4.20 12.42
C ASP A 267 10.68 3.77 12.32
N VAL A 268 11.53 4.19 13.26
CA VAL A 268 12.96 3.83 13.28
C VAL A 268 13.18 2.72 14.31
N TYR A 269 13.65 1.57 13.86
CA TYR A 269 14.07 0.44 14.70
C TYR A 269 15.58 0.47 14.91
N ALA A 270 16.17 -0.53 15.57
CA ALA A 270 17.61 -0.56 15.81
C ALA A 270 18.45 -0.70 14.52
N ASP A 271 17.95 -1.47 13.55
CA ASP A 271 18.67 -1.93 12.36
C ASP A 271 17.98 -1.57 11.04
N HIS A 272 16.78 -0.99 11.08
CA HIS A 272 16.03 -0.60 9.89
C HIS A 272 15.00 0.50 10.19
N HIS A 273 14.31 0.96 9.16
CA HIS A 273 13.15 1.84 9.27
C HIS A 273 11.95 1.25 8.54
N ILE A 274 10.76 1.74 8.87
CA ILE A 274 9.52 1.47 8.15
C ILE A 274 8.86 2.81 7.86
N ALA A 275 8.69 3.13 6.58
CA ALA A 275 8.09 4.37 6.10
C ALA A 275 6.65 4.11 5.63
N ARG A 276 5.67 4.75 6.26
CA ARG A 276 4.23 4.58 5.97
C ARG A 276 3.67 5.86 5.37
N CYS A 277 3.17 5.77 4.14
CA CYS A 277 2.38 6.84 3.55
C CYS A 277 0.98 6.85 4.20
N LEU A 278 0.59 8.00 4.77
CA LEU A 278 -0.72 8.25 5.33
C LEU A 278 -1.46 9.23 4.44
N ARG A 279 -2.61 8.81 3.91
CA ARG A 279 -3.50 9.68 3.13
C ARG A 279 -4.21 10.68 4.05
N THR A 280 -4.25 11.94 3.63
CA THR A 280 -5.10 12.97 4.24
C THR A 280 -6.49 12.99 3.61
N ASN A 281 -6.67 12.37 2.43
CA ASN A 281 -7.90 12.42 1.63
C ASN A 281 -8.37 13.86 1.36
N GLY A 282 -7.44 14.81 1.35
CA GLY A 282 -7.72 16.23 1.14
C GLY A 282 -8.58 16.90 2.21
N GLU A 283 -8.70 16.29 3.39
CA GLU A 283 -9.41 16.84 4.55
C GLU A 283 -8.90 18.22 4.95
N THR A 284 -9.79 19.02 5.54
CA THR A 284 -9.55 20.44 5.83
C THR A 284 -9.93 20.77 7.26
N LEU A 285 -9.20 21.72 7.86
CA LEU A 285 -9.51 22.26 9.17
C LEU A 285 -9.48 23.78 9.12
N LYS A 286 -10.62 24.39 9.47
CA LYS A 286 -10.73 25.85 9.55
C LYS A 286 -9.90 26.41 10.70
N ALA A 287 -9.44 27.64 10.57
CA ALA A 287 -8.76 28.36 11.65
C ALA A 287 -9.58 28.35 12.94
N ASN A 288 -8.92 28.16 14.08
CA ASN A 288 -9.52 28.11 15.43
C ASN A 288 -10.55 26.98 15.65
N VAL A 289 -10.57 25.96 14.79
CA VAL A 289 -11.36 24.73 15.02
C VAL A 289 -10.41 23.63 15.46
N ALA A 290 -10.70 23.01 16.61
CA ALA A 290 -9.94 21.86 17.07
C ALA A 290 -10.40 20.59 16.32
N LEU A 291 -9.44 19.80 15.85
CA LEU A 291 -9.72 18.45 15.36
C LEU A 291 -10.06 17.56 16.56
N ALA A 292 -11.18 16.82 16.49
CA ALA A 292 -11.52 15.87 17.54
C ALA A 292 -10.44 14.78 17.66
N PRO A 293 -10.15 14.28 18.88
CA PRO A 293 -9.24 13.15 19.05
C PRO A 293 -9.66 11.97 18.18
N PRO A 294 -8.71 11.28 17.52
CA PRO A 294 -9.05 10.10 16.74
C PRO A 294 -9.66 9.04 17.65
N ALA A 295 -10.68 8.33 17.15
CA ALA A 295 -11.19 7.15 17.83
C ALA A 295 -10.07 6.12 18.01
N GLU A 296 -10.19 5.25 19.03
CA GLU A 296 -9.34 4.06 19.14
C GLU A 296 -9.52 3.25 17.85
N ARG A 297 -8.41 2.87 17.20
CA ARG A 297 -8.42 2.13 15.93
C ARG A 297 -7.46 0.95 15.97
N VAL A 298 -7.78 -0.06 15.19
CA VAL A 298 -6.89 -1.20 14.94
C VAL A 298 -5.60 -0.71 14.26
N ALA A 299 -4.46 -1.13 14.80
CA ALA A 299 -3.15 -0.87 14.21
C ALA A 299 -3.02 -1.61 12.87
N THR A 300 -2.30 -1.01 11.91
CA THR A 300 -2.21 -1.53 10.54
C THR A 300 -0.78 -1.97 10.24
N LEU A 301 -0.62 -3.09 9.55
CA LEU A 301 0.68 -3.68 9.28
C LEU A 301 1.32 -3.14 8.00
N HIS A 302 2.66 -3.11 7.98
CA HIS A 302 3.46 -2.93 6.79
C HIS A 302 4.24 -4.21 6.47
N PRO A 303 4.52 -4.53 5.18
CA PRO A 303 5.16 -5.79 4.79
C PRO A 303 6.51 -6.07 5.47
N ARG A 304 7.28 -5.03 5.82
CA ARG A 304 8.56 -5.12 6.56
C ARG A 304 8.43 -5.58 8.01
N GLU A 305 7.24 -5.51 8.62
CA GLU A 305 7.04 -5.98 10.00
C GLU A 305 7.08 -7.51 10.13
N ARG A 306 7.02 -8.24 9.00
CA ARG A 306 7.16 -9.71 8.93
C ARG A 306 6.23 -10.48 9.88
N ARG A 307 5.01 -9.97 10.06
CA ARG A 307 3.93 -10.67 10.76
C ARG A 307 3.32 -11.77 9.88
N PRO A 308 2.60 -12.73 10.47
CA PRO A 308 1.78 -13.68 9.70
C PRO A 308 0.86 -12.92 8.74
N ALA A 309 0.96 -13.25 7.45
CA ALA A 309 0.16 -12.67 6.36
C ALA A 309 -0.16 -13.77 5.34
N PRO A 310 -1.03 -14.74 5.69
CA PRO A 310 -1.34 -15.88 4.83
C PRO A 310 -2.14 -15.48 3.58
N VAL A 311 -2.69 -14.26 3.55
CA VAL A 311 -3.53 -13.77 2.46
C VAL A 311 -2.75 -12.83 1.54
N GLY A 312 -2.60 -13.22 0.28
CA GLY A 312 -2.04 -12.43 -0.81
C GLY A 312 -3.08 -11.90 -1.78
N VAL A 313 -2.58 -11.31 -2.88
CA VAL A 313 -3.41 -10.77 -3.97
C VAL A 313 -2.87 -11.15 -5.34
N HIS A 314 -3.75 -11.18 -6.34
CA HIS A 314 -3.35 -11.33 -7.75
C HIS A 314 -3.03 -9.96 -8.34
N LEU A 315 -1.83 -9.83 -8.91
CA LEU A 315 -1.46 -8.66 -9.70
C LEU A 315 -1.88 -8.88 -11.16
N ARG A 316 -3.17 -8.65 -11.43
CA ARG A 316 -3.76 -8.80 -12.77
C ARG A 316 -3.49 -7.62 -13.70
N HIS A 317 -3.29 -6.43 -13.14
CA HIS A 317 -2.93 -5.24 -13.90
C HIS A 317 -1.41 -5.08 -13.95
N PRO A 318 -0.87 -4.45 -15.00
CA PRO A 318 0.55 -4.10 -15.03
C PRO A 318 0.95 -3.32 -13.77
N TRP A 319 1.89 -3.85 -13.00
CA TRP A 319 2.29 -3.31 -11.70
C TRP A 319 3.68 -2.66 -11.69
N ALA A 320 4.42 -2.83 -12.79
CA ALA A 320 5.69 -2.14 -13.07
C ALA A 320 5.60 -1.26 -14.34
N GLU A 321 4.39 -0.89 -14.78
CA GLU A 321 4.17 -0.11 -16.00
C GLU A 321 4.82 1.27 -15.93
N VAL A 322 5.62 1.59 -16.94
CA VAL A 322 6.16 2.92 -17.19
C VAL A 322 5.31 3.61 -18.24
N VAL A 323 4.70 4.74 -17.87
CA VAL A 323 3.90 5.56 -18.77
C VAL A 323 4.77 6.68 -19.33
N THR A 324 4.63 6.92 -20.63
CA THR A 324 5.22 8.09 -21.30
C THR A 324 4.15 9.16 -21.43
N PHE A 325 4.36 10.32 -20.81
CA PHE A 325 3.37 11.39 -20.80
C PHE A 325 3.30 12.13 -22.15
N PRO A 326 2.16 12.77 -22.45
CA PRO A 326 2.13 13.78 -23.49
C PRO A 326 3.14 14.89 -23.16
N TYR A 327 3.82 15.42 -24.17
CA TYR A 327 4.54 16.68 -23.98
C TYR A 327 3.46 17.77 -23.85
N ASN A 328 3.30 18.30 -22.65
CA ASN A 328 2.30 19.31 -22.34
C ASN A 328 3.01 20.37 -21.50
N GLY A 329 3.19 21.56 -22.06
CA GLY A 329 3.84 22.67 -21.38
C GLY A 329 3.14 23.07 -20.07
N PRO A 330 3.76 23.95 -19.28
CA PRO A 330 5.02 24.65 -19.61
C PRO A 330 6.28 23.92 -19.13
N MET A 331 6.18 22.92 -18.24
CA MET A 331 7.34 22.40 -17.50
C MET A 331 8.18 21.35 -18.25
N ASP A 332 7.64 20.72 -19.30
CA ASP A 332 8.34 19.68 -20.06
C ASP A 332 8.09 19.84 -21.58
N GLU A 333 8.10 21.08 -22.09
CA GLU A 333 7.72 21.40 -23.49
C GLU A 333 8.55 20.68 -24.56
N PHE A 334 9.82 20.37 -24.25
CA PHE A 334 10.79 19.82 -25.22
C PHE A 334 11.13 18.34 -25.01
N LEU A 335 10.48 17.66 -24.06
CA LEU A 335 10.76 16.26 -23.76
C LEU A 335 9.50 15.50 -23.31
N ARG A 336 9.48 14.19 -23.52
CA ARG A 336 8.43 13.33 -22.94
C ARG A 336 8.93 12.77 -21.63
N LYS A 337 8.33 13.23 -20.53
CA LYS A 337 8.56 12.64 -19.21
C LYS A 337 8.02 11.20 -19.17
N ARG A 338 8.73 10.35 -18.44
CA ARG A 338 8.35 8.96 -18.19
C ARG A 338 8.29 8.75 -16.69
N ALA A 339 7.27 8.06 -16.21
CA ALA A 339 7.11 7.73 -14.80
C ALA A 339 6.44 6.36 -14.65
N ARG A 340 6.75 5.68 -13.54
CA ARG A 340 6.13 4.40 -13.19
C ARG A 340 4.94 4.64 -12.27
N ASN A 341 3.83 3.93 -12.47
CA ASN A 341 2.72 4.01 -11.52
C ASN A 341 3.05 3.21 -10.24
N ASP A 342 3.46 3.90 -9.19
CA ASP A 342 3.83 3.30 -7.91
C ASP A 342 2.67 3.19 -6.91
N TYR A 343 1.45 3.56 -7.29
CA TYR A 343 0.29 3.40 -6.40
C TYR A 343 -0.01 1.94 -6.09
N THR A 344 0.21 1.01 -7.03
CA THR A 344 0.11 -0.43 -6.73
C THR A 344 0.98 -0.80 -5.52
N LEU A 345 2.20 -0.29 -5.46
CA LEU A 345 3.09 -0.55 -4.34
C LEU A 345 2.62 0.14 -3.06
N MET A 346 2.25 1.42 -3.16
CA MET A 346 1.74 2.18 -2.01
C MET A 346 0.56 1.46 -1.36
N THR A 347 -0.40 1.01 -2.17
CA THR A 347 -1.58 0.32 -1.68
C THR A 347 -1.26 -1.08 -1.12
N LEU A 348 -0.23 -1.77 -1.63
CA LEU A 348 0.24 -3.04 -1.05
C LEU A 348 0.82 -2.80 0.36
N TRP A 349 1.53 -1.70 0.55
CA TRP A 349 2.04 -1.29 1.86
C TRP A 349 0.94 -0.88 2.82
N GLU A 350 -0.06 -0.12 2.36
CA GLU A 350 -1.23 0.29 3.16
C GLU A 350 -1.99 -0.93 3.71
N LEU A 351 -2.05 -2.01 2.94
CA LEU A 351 -2.71 -3.25 3.33
C LEU A 351 -1.83 -4.20 4.16
N GLY A 352 -0.50 -4.04 4.13
CA GLY A 352 0.43 -5.01 4.72
C GLY A 352 0.55 -6.32 3.93
N VAL A 353 0.16 -6.34 2.65
CA VAL A 353 0.22 -7.54 1.80
C VAL A 353 1.67 -7.96 1.63
N ARG A 354 1.96 -9.25 1.84
CA ARG A 354 3.28 -9.83 1.56
C ARG A 354 3.29 -10.75 0.34
N LYS A 355 2.19 -11.45 0.06
CA LYS A 355 2.14 -12.49 -0.98
C LYS A 355 1.55 -11.96 -2.27
N LEU A 356 2.31 -12.02 -3.35
CA LEU A 356 1.96 -11.50 -4.66
C LEU A 356 1.95 -12.62 -5.69
N ARG A 357 0.81 -12.79 -6.37
CA ARG A 357 0.64 -13.81 -7.41
C ARG A 357 0.60 -13.19 -8.80
N MET A 358 1.43 -13.67 -9.72
CA MET A 358 1.65 -13.07 -11.04
C MET A 358 2.09 -14.11 -12.10
N PRO A 359 1.94 -13.85 -13.40
CA PRO A 359 2.39 -14.78 -14.43
C PRO A 359 3.92 -14.85 -14.49
N ILE A 360 4.47 -16.01 -14.91
CA ILE A 360 5.92 -16.18 -15.07
C ILE A 360 6.55 -15.22 -16.08
N SER A 361 5.76 -14.66 -17.00
CA SER A 361 6.22 -13.63 -17.96
C SER A 361 6.85 -12.42 -17.26
N ASP A 362 6.36 -12.07 -16.07
CA ASP A 362 6.87 -10.95 -15.27
C ASP A 362 8.32 -11.20 -14.84
N LEU A 363 8.71 -12.45 -14.57
CA LEU A 363 10.09 -12.82 -14.30
C LEU A 363 10.98 -12.69 -15.55
N LEU A 364 10.42 -12.83 -16.76
CA LEU A 364 11.20 -12.77 -17.99
C LEU A 364 11.50 -11.32 -18.42
N GLU A 365 10.80 -10.33 -17.87
CA GLU A 365 11.02 -8.91 -18.15
C GLU A 365 12.00 -8.24 -17.18
N ASP A 366 13.03 -7.58 -17.71
CA ASP A 366 14.09 -6.91 -16.93
C ASP A 366 13.52 -5.87 -15.94
N ALA A 367 12.62 -5.00 -16.42
CA ALA A 367 12.03 -3.94 -15.61
C ALA A 367 11.22 -4.50 -14.42
N THR A 368 10.48 -5.58 -14.67
CA THR A 368 9.66 -6.23 -13.66
C THR A 368 10.52 -6.99 -12.66
N ARG A 369 11.60 -7.67 -13.09
CA ARG A 369 12.59 -8.28 -12.17
C ARG A 369 13.27 -7.29 -11.24
N GLU A 370 13.71 -6.14 -11.75
CA GLU A 370 14.29 -5.09 -10.90
C GLU A 370 13.27 -4.57 -9.88
N ARG A 371 12.00 -4.49 -10.28
CA ARG A 371 10.92 -4.16 -9.35
C ARG A 371 10.70 -5.25 -8.31
N MET A 372 10.75 -6.53 -8.68
CA MET A 372 10.68 -7.66 -7.74
C MET A 372 11.79 -7.56 -6.69
N ARG A 373 13.03 -7.22 -7.07
CA ARG A 373 14.15 -7.00 -6.12
C ARG A 373 13.84 -5.91 -5.09
N ALA A 374 13.36 -4.77 -5.56
CA ALA A 374 13.03 -3.64 -4.69
C ALA A 374 11.85 -3.94 -3.75
N LEU A 375 10.92 -4.82 -4.14
CA LEU A 375 9.80 -5.24 -3.30
C LEU A 375 10.21 -6.38 -2.34
N ARG A 376 11.11 -7.28 -2.76
CA ARG A 376 11.68 -8.33 -1.92
C ARG A 376 12.36 -7.74 -0.68
N SER A 377 13.11 -6.65 -0.84
CA SER A 377 13.71 -5.93 0.29
C SER A 377 12.69 -5.31 1.25
N MET A 378 11.46 -5.08 0.79
CA MET A 378 10.33 -4.59 1.59
C MET A 378 9.53 -5.72 2.25
N GLY A 379 9.90 -6.99 2.04
CA GLY A 379 9.26 -8.15 2.68
C GLY A 379 8.22 -8.87 1.82
N HIS A 380 8.13 -8.56 0.53
CA HIS A 380 7.23 -9.22 -0.42
C HIS A 380 7.74 -10.59 -0.90
N GLU A 381 6.80 -11.48 -1.15
CA GLU A 381 6.92 -12.87 -1.59
C GLU A 381 6.17 -13.03 -2.93
N PHE A 382 6.72 -13.82 -3.85
CA PHE A 382 6.24 -13.96 -5.21
C PHE A 382 5.92 -15.41 -5.56
N THR A 383 4.67 -15.63 -5.93
CA THR A 383 4.17 -16.88 -6.50
C THR A 383 3.93 -16.67 -7.99
N LEU A 384 4.71 -17.37 -8.81
CA LEU A 384 4.61 -17.28 -10.27
C LEU A 384 3.73 -18.40 -10.81
N PHE A 385 2.94 -18.15 -11.85
CA PHE A 385 2.21 -19.21 -12.54
C PHE A 385 2.52 -19.28 -14.04
N CYS A 386 2.52 -20.50 -14.58
CA CYS A 386 2.60 -20.77 -16.02
C CYS A 386 1.54 -21.79 -16.44
N PHE A 387 1.31 -21.87 -17.76
CA PHE A 387 0.46 -22.90 -18.35
C PHE A 387 1.37 -24.01 -18.89
N GLU A 388 1.01 -25.26 -18.61
CA GLU A 388 1.80 -26.47 -18.92
C GLU A 388 3.19 -26.48 -18.27
N ALA A 389 3.96 -27.54 -18.53
CA ALA A 389 5.33 -27.67 -18.03
C ALA A 389 6.18 -26.46 -18.46
N PRO A 390 7.01 -25.89 -17.57
CA PRO A 390 7.83 -24.73 -17.89
C PRO A 390 8.83 -25.07 -19.00
N THR A 391 8.99 -24.15 -19.95
CA THR A 391 9.99 -24.28 -21.02
C THR A 391 11.41 -24.22 -20.45
N ARG A 392 12.40 -24.72 -21.21
CA ARG A 392 13.82 -24.60 -20.83
C ARG A 392 14.24 -23.17 -20.50
N ALA A 393 13.78 -22.17 -21.26
CA ALA A 393 14.06 -20.77 -21.00
C ALA A 393 13.47 -20.28 -19.67
N MET A 394 12.27 -20.75 -19.30
CA MET A 394 11.66 -20.45 -18.00
C MET A 394 12.45 -21.08 -16.85
N VAL A 395 12.91 -22.33 -17.01
CA VAL A 395 13.72 -23.03 -16.01
C VAL A 395 15.09 -22.36 -15.82
N GLU A 396 15.73 -21.92 -16.91
CA GLU A 396 16.97 -21.15 -16.85
C GLU A 396 16.77 -19.81 -16.12
N ALA A 397 15.66 -19.11 -16.37
CA ALA A 397 15.31 -17.88 -15.66
C ALA A 397 15.05 -18.13 -14.16
N LEU A 398 14.28 -19.15 -13.81
CA LEU A 398 14.03 -19.55 -12.43
C LEU A 398 15.32 -19.93 -11.71
N THR A 399 16.24 -20.64 -12.38
CA THR A 399 17.56 -20.98 -11.83
C THR A 399 18.38 -19.74 -11.56
N ARG A 400 18.39 -18.79 -12.49
CA ARG A 400 19.17 -17.55 -12.36
C ARG A 400 18.62 -16.60 -11.30
N TYR A 401 17.31 -16.60 -11.08
CA TYR A 401 16.60 -15.63 -10.24
C TYR A 401 15.77 -16.30 -9.14
N ALA A 402 16.23 -17.45 -8.63
CA ALA A 402 15.54 -18.23 -7.61
C ALA A 402 15.33 -17.44 -6.31
N ASP A 403 16.17 -16.44 -6.03
CA ASP A 403 16.06 -15.55 -4.86
C ASP A 403 14.80 -14.68 -4.87
N LEU A 404 14.19 -14.50 -6.04
CA LEU A 404 12.99 -13.68 -6.25
C LEU A 404 11.69 -14.47 -6.22
N VAL A 405 11.72 -15.81 -6.26
CA VAL A 405 10.54 -16.64 -6.47
C VAL A 405 10.38 -17.62 -5.33
N ASP A 406 9.19 -17.64 -4.70
CA ASP A 406 8.91 -18.53 -3.57
C ASP A 406 8.21 -19.83 -4.02
N VAL A 407 7.37 -19.74 -5.05
CA VAL A 407 6.57 -20.86 -5.59
C VAL A 407 6.38 -20.71 -7.09
N LEU A 408 6.44 -21.83 -7.82
CA LEU A 408 5.96 -21.95 -9.19
C LEU A 408 4.65 -22.77 -9.22
N GLU A 409 3.59 -22.18 -9.74
CA GLU A 409 2.33 -22.86 -10.03
C GLU A 409 2.28 -23.26 -11.51
N VAL A 410 1.94 -24.51 -11.77
CA VAL A 410 1.79 -25.07 -13.12
C VAL A 410 0.33 -25.39 -13.37
N VAL A 411 -0.32 -24.64 -14.25
CA VAL A 411 -1.73 -24.79 -14.62
C VAL A 411 -1.83 -25.74 -15.80
N ILE A 412 -2.63 -26.81 -15.67
CA ILE A 412 -2.72 -27.88 -16.67
C ILE A 412 -4.14 -28.40 -16.89
N PRO A 413 -4.50 -28.85 -18.11
CA PRO A 413 -5.61 -29.76 -18.28
C PRO A 413 -5.38 -31.02 -17.43
N TRP A 414 -6.30 -31.37 -16.53
CA TRP A 414 -6.01 -32.40 -15.52
C TRP A 414 -5.75 -33.80 -16.09
N GLN A 415 -6.28 -34.07 -17.29
CA GLN A 415 -6.02 -35.32 -18.01
C GLN A 415 -4.55 -35.48 -18.43
N GLU A 416 -3.76 -34.40 -18.39
CA GLU A 416 -2.35 -34.37 -18.78
C GLU A 416 -1.39 -34.30 -17.57
N ALA A 417 -1.90 -34.49 -16.35
CA ALA A 417 -1.13 -34.32 -15.12
C ALA A 417 0.10 -35.23 -15.05
N GLU A 418 -0.06 -36.53 -15.33
CA GLU A 418 1.05 -37.50 -15.31
C GLU A 418 2.12 -37.13 -16.33
N ARG A 419 1.72 -36.86 -17.59
CA ARG A 419 2.63 -36.44 -18.67
C ARG A 419 3.39 -35.16 -18.29
N THR A 420 2.72 -34.17 -17.71
CA THR A 420 3.36 -32.91 -17.30
C THR A 420 4.42 -33.16 -16.23
N VAL A 421 4.16 -34.05 -15.27
CA VAL A 421 5.15 -34.42 -14.25
C VAL A 421 6.35 -35.15 -14.86
N GLU A 422 6.12 -36.05 -15.83
CA GLU A 422 7.18 -36.70 -16.58
C GLU A 422 8.02 -35.68 -17.38
N ASP A 423 7.37 -34.75 -18.08
CA ASP A 423 8.03 -33.68 -18.85
C ASP A 423 8.90 -32.80 -17.94
N MET A 424 8.39 -32.44 -16.76
CA MET A 424 9.17 -31.68 -15.76
C MET A 424 10.33 -32.48 -15.19
N ALA A 425 10.16 -33.79 -14.95
CA ALA A 425 11.23 -34.67 -14.48
C ALA A 425 12.31 -34.90 -15.55
N ALA A 426 11.94 -34.82 -16.83
CA ALA A 426 12.86 -34.96 -17.96
C ALA A 426 13.70 -33.71 -18.25
N LEU A 427 13.40 -32.57 -17.61
CA LEU A 427 14.21 -31.36 -17.72
C LEU A 427 15.63 -31.61 -17.21
N GLU A 428 16.64 -31.25 -18.01
CA GLU A 428 18.07 -31.40 -17.66
C GLU A 428 18.45 -30.64 -16.37
N ALA A 429 17.66 -29.64 -15.98
CA ALA A 429 17.82 -28.84 -14.78
C ALA A 429 16.59 -28.97 -13.87
N SER A 430 16.84 -29.20 -12.57
CA SER A 430 15.78 -29.18 -11.56
C SER A 430 15.20 -27.78 -11.40
N ILE A 431 13.88 -27.68 -11.30
CA ILE A 431 13.21 -26.44 -10.91
C ILE A 431 13.64 -26.08 -9.47
N PRO A 432 14.25 -24.91 -9.22
CA PRO A 432 14.89 -24.59 -7.95
C PRO A 432 13.92 -24.14 -6.85
N VAL A 433 12.63 -24.08 -7.16
CA VAL A 433 11.57 -23.60 -6.29
C VAL A 433 10.47 -24.66 -6.15
N PRO A 434 9.71 -24.68 -5.03
CA PRO A 434 8.54 -25.53 -4.88
C PRO A 434 7.56 -25.40 -6.05
N VAL A 435 7.10 -26.53 -6.57
CA VAL A 435 6.12 -26.59 -7.66
C VAL A 435 4.76 -27.04 -7.13
N THR A 436 3.70 -26.32 -7.49
CA THR A 436 2.32 -26.70 -7.20
C THR A 436 1.51 -26.87 -8.49
N LEU A 437 0.60 -27.84 -8.52
CA LEU A 437 -0.26 -28.07 -9.69
C LEU A 437 -1.62 -27.42 -9.54
N ALA A 438 -2.12 -26.82 -10.62
CA ALA A 438 -3.47 -26.30 -10.71
C ALA A 438 -4.21 -26.98 -11.87
N LYS A 439 -5.40 -27.50 -11.61
CA LYS A 439 -6.28 -28.00 -12.66
C LYS A 439 -6.91 -26.84 -13.43
N LEU A 440 -6.81 -26.86 -14.75
CA LEU A 440 -7.57 -26.00 -15.66
C LEU A 440 -9.02 -26.46 -15.69
N GLU A 441 -9.96 -25.51 -15.65
CA GLU A 441 -11.37 -25.73 -15.93
C GLU A 441 -11.79 -24.87 -17.12
N THR A 442 -12.44 -25.48 -18.10
CA THR A 442 -12.92 -24.77 -19.28
C THR A 442 -14.42 -24.97 -19.48
N SER A 443 -15.06 -24.02 -20.15
CA SER A 443 -16.48 -24.14 -20.51
C SER A 443 -16.80 -25.36 -21.37
N ALA A 444 -15.82 -25.99 -22.04
CA ALA A 444 -16.01 -27.22 -22.80
C ALA A 444 -16.31 -28.45 -21.91
N GLU A 445 -15.95 -28.37 -20.63
CA GLU A 445 -16.14 -29.45 -19.65
C GLU A 445 -17.49 -29.34 -18.91
N LYS A 446 -18.14 -28.16 -18.91
CA LYS A 446 -19.49 -27.98 -18.36
C LYS A 446 -20.55 -28.48 -19.36
N LYS A 447 -21.38 -29.43 -18.94
CA LYS A 447 -22.57 -29.85 -19.71
C LYS A 447 -23.51 -28.65 -19.87
N THR A 448 -23.73 -28.19 -21.09
CA THR A 448 -24.70 -27.14 -21.40
C THR A 448 -26.13 -27.65 -21.17
N GLU A 449 -26.83 -27.11 -20.18
CA GLU A 449 -28.29 -27.19 -20.09
C GLU A 449 -28.91 -25.94 -20.75
N GLY A 450 -29.63 -26.14 -21.86
CA GLY A 450 -30.33 -25.07 -22.58
C GLY A 450 -29.45 -24.20 -23.50
N SER A 451 -29.91 -22.98 -23.80
CA SER A 451 -29.29 -22.05 -24.77
C SER A 451 -28.28 -21.06 -24.16
N ARG A 452 -27.93 -21.21 -22.87
CA ARG A 452 -26.97 -20.34 -22.19
C ARG A 452 -25.54 -20.84 -22.45
N PHE A 453 -24.81 -20.12 -23.29
CA PHE A 453 -23.42 -20.39 -23.62
C PHE A 453 -22.52 -19.40 -22.86
N SER A 454 -21.56 -19.89 -22.08
CA SER A 454 -20.61 -19.07 -21.31
C SER A 454 -19.20 -19.57 -21.63
N HIS A 455 -18.39 -18.75 -22.32
CA HIS A 455 -16.98 -19.04 -22.53
C HIS A 455 -16.19 -18.58 -21.30
N PHE A 456 -15.50 -19.50 -20.63
CA PHE A 456 -14.62 -19.14 -19.53
C PHE A 456 -13.44 -20.11 -19.44
N VAL A 457 -12.35 -19.57 -18.89
CA VAL A 457 -11.19 -20.33 -18.43
C VAL A 457 -10.95 -19.91 -16.98
N SER A 458 -10.88 -20.89 -16.11
CA SER A 458 -10.51 -20.72 -14.71
C SER A 458 -9.63 -21.89 -14.31
N TYR A 459 -9.00 -21.83 -13.14
CA TYR A 459 -8.14 -22.91 -12.69
C TYR A 459 -8.11 -22.99 -11.17
N GLY A 460 -7.69 -24.16 -10.70
CA GLY A 460 -7.72 -24.60 -9.33
C GLY A 460 -8.78 -25.67 -9.10
N PHE A 461 -8.51 -26.58 -8.19
CA PHE A 461 -9.46 -27.60 -7.74
C PHE A 461 -10.56 -27.00 -6.88
N HIS A 462 -11.77 -27.56 -6.97
CA HIS A 462 -12.80 -27.35 -5.96
C HIS A 462 -12.59 -28.33 -4.79
N ALA A 463 -13.04 -27.99 -3.59
CA ALA A 463 -12.95 -28.91 -2.44
C ALA A 463 -13.76 -30.21 -2.63
N SER A 464 -14.71 -30.23 -3.57
CA SER A 464 -15.42 -31.46 -3.98
C SER A 464 -14.55 -32.42 -4.80
N GLU A 465 -13.34 -32.01 -5.18
CA GLU A 465 -12.46 -32.74 -6.11
C GLU A 465 -11.17 -33.26 -5.43
N LEU A 466 -11.16 -33.30 -4.10
CA LEU A 466 -10.01 -33.79 -3.32
C LEU A 466 -9.63 -35.23 -3.66
N ASP A 467 -10.62 -36.08 -3.94
CA ASP A 467 -10.40 -37.48 -4.34
C ASP A 467 -9.53 -37.58 -5.61
N LEU A 468 -9.67 -36.64 -6.56
CA LEU A 468 -8.82 -36.60 -7.77
C LEU A 468 -7.34 -36.36 -7.44
N ILE A 469 -7.08 -35.60 -6.37
CA ILE A 469 -5.73 -35.32 -5.89
C ILE A 469 -5.19 -36.53 -5.12
N GLU A 470 -6.03 -37.16 -4.29
CA GLU A 470 -5.65 -38.37 -3.53
C GLU A 470 -5.24 -39.52 -4.46
N ASP A 471 -6.03 -39.78 -5.51
CA ASP A 471 -5.72 -40.77 -6.54
C ASP A 471 -4.37 -40.47 -7.23
N PHE A 472 -4.11 -39.19 -7.52
CA PHE A 472 -2.87 -38.75 -8.16
C PHE A 472 -1.65 -38.85 -7.21
N LEU A 473 -1.83 -38.54 -5.93
CA LEU A 473 -0.78 -38.66 -4.91
C LEU A 473 -0.31 -40.10 -4.72
N GLY A 474 -1.13 -41.10 -5.08
CA GLY A 474 -0.74 -42.50 -5.13
C GLY A 474 0.40 -42.81 -6.13
N ALA A 475 0.64 -41.94 -7.12
CA ALA A 475 1.57 -42.15 -8.25
C ALA A 475 2.91 -41.37 -8.14
N ARG A 476 3.30 -40.90 -6.94
CA ARG A 476 4.27 -39.80 -6.65
C ARG A 476 5.46 -39.55 -7.60
N GLY A 477 5.61 -38.26 -7.94
CA GLY A 477 6.82 -37.55 -8.41
C GLY A 477 7.07 -36.21 -7.66
N ALA A 478 7.80 -35.27 -8.27
CA ALA A 478 8.39 -34.04 -7.67
C ALA A 478 7.44 -32.85 -7.31
N ILE A 479 6.15 -33.10 -7.04
CA ILE A 479 5.15 -32.04 -6.78
C ILE A 479 5.01 -31.74 -5.29
N GLY A 480 5.03 -30.45 -4.93
CA GLY A 480 5.00 -29.98 -3.54
C GLY A 480 3.64 -29.44 -3.06
N GLY A 481 2.63 -29.35 -3.92
CA GLY A 481 1.30 -28.85 -3.54
C GLY A 481 0.30 -28.70 -4.67
N PHE A 482 -0.88 -28.18 -4.32
CA PHE A 482 -2.00 -28.00 -5.24
C PHE A 482 -2.65 -26.62 -5.08
N VAL A 483 -3.22 -26.13 -6.17
CA VAL A 483 -3.95 -24.87 -6.22
C VAL A 483 -5.44 -25.14 -6.26
N PHE A 484 -6.19 -24.49 -5.38
CA PHE A 484 -7.63 -24.57 -5.24
C PHE A 484 -8.29 -23.25 -5.64
N ARG A 485 -9.61 -23.28 -5.79
CA ARG A 485 -10.42 -22.09 -6.06
C ARG A 485 -11.71 -22.11 -5.26
N LEU A 486 -12.15 -20.92 -4.89
CA LEU A 486 -13.49 -20.65 -4.38
C LEU A 486 -14.20 -19.76 -5.39
N ARG A 487 -15.49 -20.04 -5.59
CA ARG A 487 -16.42 -19.16 -6.29
C ARG A 487 -16.82 -18.01 -5.35
N PHE A 488 -17.50 -17.02 -5.91
CA PHE A 488 -17.97 -15.88 -5.11
C PHE A 488 -19.11 -16.26 -4.14
N ASP A 489 -19.91 -17.26 -4.51
CA ASP A 489 -21.03 -17.80 -3.72
C ASP A 489 -20.62 -18.90 -2.73
N ASP A 490 -19.38 -19.39 -2.81
CA ASP A 490 -18.82 -20.35 -1.86
C ASP A 490 -18.53 -19.66 -0.52
N SER A 491 -18.71 -20.37 0.60
CA SER A 491 -18.31 -19.91 1.94
C SER A 491 -16.82 -20.20 2.19
N PRO A 492 -15.94 -19.17 2.27
CA PRO A 492 -14.56 -19.40 2.68
C PRO A 492 -14.43 -20.00 4.08
N TRP A 493 -15.36 -19.69 4.98
CA TRP A 493 -15.38 -20.20 6.35
C TRP A 493 -15.46 -21.72 6.42
N GLU A 494 -16.22 -22.33 5.51
CA GLU A 494 -16.42 -23.78 5.48
C GLU A 494 -15.37 -24.49 4.60
N ILE A 495 -15.00 -23.89 3.47
CA ILE A 495 -14.20 -24.57 2.45
C ILE A 495 -12.70 -24.50 2.74
N ILE A 496 -12.18 -23.36 3.22
CA ILE A 496 -10.73 -23.19 3.45
C ILE A 496 -10.20 -24.19 4.50
N PRO A 497 -10.85 -24.39 5.66
CA PRO A 497 -10.38 -25.37 6.65
C PRO A 497 -10.36 -26.79 6.10
N ARG A 498 -11.36 -27.18 5.31
CA ARG A 498 -11.42 -28.51 4.68
C ARG A 498 -10.23 -28.75 3.73
N ILE A 499 -9.86 -27.74 2.95
CA ILE A 499 -8.68 -27.80 2.07
C ILE A 499 -7.40 -27.85 2.91
N ALA A 500 -7.32 -27.06 3.99
CA ALA A 500 -6.17 -27.03 4.88
C ALA A 500 -5.92 -28.37 5.58
N ASP A 501 -6.98 -28.99 6.10
CA ASP A 501 -6.92 -30.31 6.73
C ASP A 501 -6.43 -31.36 5.73
N PHE A 502 -6.98 -31.38 4.52
CA PHE A 502 -6.49 -32.27 3.45
C PHE A 502 -5.00 -32.04 3.16
N ALA A 503 -4.57 -30.78 3.02
CA ALA A 503 -3.20 -30.43 2.72
C ALA A 503 -2.23 -30.89 3.83
N ARG A 504 -2.63 -30.68 5.10
CA ARG A 504 -1.89 -31.12 6.29
C ARG A 504 -1.76 -32.64 6.36
N ASP A 505 -2.88 -33.36 6.17
CA ASP A 505 -2.92 -34.83 6.23
C ASP A 505 -2.01 -35.49 5.18
N HIS A 506 -1.83 -34.82 4.04
CA HIS A 506 -1.01 -35.32 2.93
C HIS A 506 0.41 -34.73 2.89
N GLY A 507 0.73 -33.76 3.74
CA GLY A 507 2.02 -33.08 3.77
C GLY A 507 2.32 -32.27 2.49
N VAL A 508 1.28 -31.67 1.91
CA VAL A 508 1.36 -30.88 0.67
C VAL A 508 0.99 -29.42 0.92
N ARG A 509 1.44 -28.51 0.06
CA ARG A 509 1.01 -27.10 0.10
C ARG A 509 -0.37 -26.92 -0.52
N ALA A 510 -1.13 -25.97 -0.01
CA ALA A 510 -2.38 -25.51 -0.62
C ALA A 510 -2.34 -24.00 -0.86
N ALA A 511 -2.53 -23.60 -2.11
CA ALA A 511 -2.81 -22.21 -2.50
C ALA A 511 -4.28 -22.10 -2.91
N ILE A 512 -5.01 -21.10 -2.44
CA ILE A 512 -6.46 -21.00 -2.63
C ILE A 512 -6.81 -19.65 -3.26
N ASN A 513 -7.38 -19.67 -4.47
CA ASN A 513 -7.81 -18.47 -5.16
C ASN A 513 -9.26 -18.12 -4.79
N VAL A 514 -9.47 -16.97 -4.14
CA VAL A 514 -10.81 -16.46 -3.81
C VAL A 514 -11.26 -15.53 -4.91
N ARG A 515 -12.25 -15.99 -5.68
CA ARG A 515 -12.79 -15.25 -6.82
C ARG A 515 -13.81 -14.20 -6.35
N LEU A 516 -13.61 -12.95 -6.77
CA LEU A 516 -14.56 -11.85 -6.55
C LEU A 516 -15.51 -11.63 -7.74
N ALA A 517 -15.30 -12.33 -8.85
CA ALA A 517 -16.20 -12.26 -10.00
C ALA A 517 -17.38 -13.21 -9.87
N SER A 518 -18.52 -12.85 -10.46
CA SER A 518 -19.58 -13.80 -10.75
C SER A 518 -19.08 -14.96 -11.63
N GLU A 519 -19.77 -16.09 -11.55
CA GLU A 519 -19.60 -17.22 -12.48
C GLU A 519 -20.19 -16.88 -13.88
N ASN A 520 -21.01 -15.83 -13.98
CA ASN A 520 -21.50 -15.31 -15.24
C ASN A 520 -20.56 -14.22 -15.81
N PRO A 521 -19.96 -14.43 -17.01
CA PRO A 521 -19.03 -13.47 -17.62
C PRO A 521 -19.64 -12.11 -17.97
N ALA A 522 -20.96 -12.02 -18.08
CA ALA A 522 -21.67 -10.78 -18.39
C ALA A 522 -22.16 -10.02 -17.15
N GLU A 523 -22.06 -10.62 -15.96
CA GLU A 523 -22.51 -9.99 -14.73
C GLU A 523 -21.40 -9.14 -14.12
N TYR A 524 -21.74 -7.89 -13.81
CA TYR A 524 -20.84 -6.97 -13.14
C TYR A 524 -21.05 -7.04 -11.62
N ASN A 525 -20.12 -7.69 -10.91
CA ASN A 525 -20.15 -7.66 -9.45
C ASN A 525 -19.64 -6.31 -8.91
N GLN A 526 -20.57 -5.40 -8.60
CA GLN A 526 -20.29 -4.07 -8.03
C GLN A 526 -20.71 -3.96 -6.56
N ASP A 527 -21.08 -5.07 -5.93
CA ASP A 527 -21.52 -5.07 -4.54
C ASP A 527 -20.31 -5.03 -3.60
N ASP A 528 -19.87 -3.81 -3.29
CA ASP A 528 -18.73 -3.58 -2.39
C ASP A 528 -18.92 -4.23 -1.01
N ARG A 529 -20.17 -4.42 -0.54
CA ARG A 529 -20.46 -5.06 0.75
C ARG A 529 -20.29 -6.56 0.66
N ALA A 530 -20.88 -7.19 -0.35
CA ALA A 530 -20.71 -8.63 -0.56
C ALA A 530 -19.23 -8.99 -0.79
N ILE A 531 -18.50 -8.15 -1.54
CA ILE A 531 -17.05 -8.30 -1.71
C ILE A 531 -16.31 -8.15 -0.38
N ALA A 532 -16.65 -7.12 0.42
CA ALA A 532 -16.04 -6.93 1.73
C ALA A 532 -16.33 -8.10 2.70
N ASN A 533 -17.54 -8.66 2.67
CA ASN A 533 -17.89 -9.85 3.44
C ASN A 533 -17.05 -11.06 3.00
N GLN A 534 -16.93 -11.31 1.70
CA GLN A 534 -16.14 -12.42 1.16
C GLN A 534 -14.66 -12.32 1.53
N VAL A 535 -14.11 -11.10 1.49
CA VAL A 535 -12.73 -10.83 1.92
C VAL A 535 -12.56 -11.07 3.43
N ALA A 536 -13.48 -10.58 4.27
CA ALA A 536 -13.42 -10.79 5.71
C ALA A 536 -13.45 -12.28 6.07
N GLU A 537 -14.38 -13.02 5.45
CA GLU A 537 -14.59 -14.45 5.67
C GLU A 537 -13.33 -15.26 5.26
N ALA A 538 -12.81 -14.98 4.05
CA ALA A 538 -11.61 -15.64 3.54
C ALA A 538 -10.38 -15.38 4.41
N MET A 539 -10.21 -14.14 4.90
CA MET A 539 -9.07 -13.79 5.74
C MET A 539 -9.10 -14.49 7.09
N LEU A 540 -10.23 -14.45 7.79
CA LEU A 540 -10.32 -15.12 9.08
C LEU A 540 -10.10 -16.62 8.94
N ALA A 541 -10.66 -17.25 7.91
CA ALA A 541 -10.45 -18.67 7.65
C ALA A 541 -9.00 -19.01 7.29
N ALA A 542 -8.30 -18.16 6.53
CA ALA A 542 -6.89 -18.32 6.22
C ALA A 542 -6.01 -18.26 7.48
N PHE A 543 -6.22 -17.27 8.34
CA PHE A 543 -5.48 -17.12 9.59
C PHE A 543 -5.77 -18.27 10.57
N ALA A 544 -7.00 -18.76 10.63
CA ALA A 544 -7.38 -19.88 11.48
C ALA A 544 -6.74 -21.20 11.03
N SER A 545 -6.63 -21.40 9.72
CA SER A 545 -6.14 -22.66 9.15
C SER A 545 -4.62 -22.79 9.20
N GLY A 546 -3.88 -21.67 9.05
CA GLY A 546 -2.41 -21.61 9.17
C GLY A 546 -1.60 -22.29 8.05
N ASP A 547 -2.15 -23.33 7.42
CA ASP A 547 -1.46 -24.22 6.47
C ASP A 547 -1.75 -23.91 4.98
N CYS A 548 -2.52 -22.86 4.71
CA CYS A 548 -2.92 -22.46 3.35
C CYS A 548 -2.47 -21.04 3.03
N GLU A 549 -2.09 -20.83 1.77
CA GLU A 549 -1.96 -19.50 1.19
C GLU A 549 -3.27 -19.14 0.49
N VAL A 550 -3.82 -17.97 0.77
CA VAL A 550 -5.07 -17.52 0.16
C VAL A 550 -4.79 -16.31 -0.71
N PHE A 551 -5.31 -16.26 -1.93
CA PHE A 551 -5.11 -15.13 -2.83
C PHE A 551 -6.44 -14.53 -3.25
N ILE A 552 -6.65 -13.25 -2.90
CA ILE A 552 -7.79 -12.48 -3.41
C ILE A 552 -7.53 -12.16 -4.88
N ASP A 553 -8.42 -12.61 -5.76
CA ASP A 553 -8.15 -12.61 -7.19
C ASP A 553 -8.29 -11.23 -7.84
N THR A 554 -8.91 -10.26 -7.17
CA THR A 554 -9.18 -8.93 -7.74
C THR A 554 -8.67 -7.84 -6.81
N TYR A 555 -7.39 -7.49 -7.02
CA TYR A 555 -6.74 -6.42 -6.25
C TYR A 555 -7.27 -5.03 -6.62
N VAL A 556 -7.26 -4.72 -7.91
CA VAL A 556 -7.79 -3.48 -8.50
C VAL A 556 -8.96 -3.85 -9.41
N ASP A 557 -9.98 -3.01 -9.47
CA ASP A 557 -11.15 -3.18 -10.34
C ASP A 557 -10.79 -3.72 -11.72
N VAL A 558 -11.60 -4.66 -12.21
CA VAL A 558 -11.60 -5.09 -13.60
C VAL A 558 -12.85 -4.52 -14.23
N ASP A 559 -12.69 -3.46 -15.02
CA ASP A 559 -13.76 -2.65 -15.60
C ASP A 559 -13.91 -2.86 -17.12
N ARG A 560 -13.09 -3.73 -17.71
CA ARG A 560 -13.03 -4.01 -19.15
C ARG A 560 -12.99 -5.51 -19.41
N GLY A 561 -13.63 -5.94 -20.50
CA GLY A 561 -13.65 -7.35 -20.91
C GLY A 561 -14.71 -8.18 -20.20
N TYR A 562 -14.44 -9.48 -20.03
CA TYR A 562 -15.35 -10.41 -19.35
C TYR A 562 -15.16 -10.38 -17.83
N PHE A 563 -16.22 -10.71 -17.10
CA PHE A 563 -16.24 -10.73 -15.63
C PHE A 563 -15.87 -9.37 -15.01
N PRO A 564 -16.51 -8.25 -15.41
CA PRO A 564 -16.24 -6.98 -14.75
C PRO A 564 -16.62 -7.08 -13.27
N ARG A 565 -15.84 -6.45 -12.40
CA ARG A 565 -16.04 -6.47 -10.94
C ARG A 565 -15.22 -5.43 -10.21
N HIS A 566 -15.71 -5.02 -9.06
CA HIS A 566 -14.92 -4.22 -8.12
C HIS A 566 -13.85 -5.10 -7.44
N GLY A 567 -12.73 -4.47 -7.07
CA GLY A 567 -11.65 -5.08 -6.30
C GLY A 567 -11.49 -4.47 -4.90
N LEU A 568 -10.29 -4.55 -4.35
CA LEU A 568 -9.91 -3.84 -3.12
C LEU A 568 -9.74 -2.33 -3.39
N PHE A 569 -9.29 -1.97 -4.58
CA PHE A 569 -9.10 -0.58 -5.02
C PHE A 569 -9.76 -0.29 -6.36
N ASP A 570 -10.17 0.95 -6.57
CA ASP A 570 -10.64 1.41 -7.89
C ASP A 570 -9.47 1.58 -8.90
N ARG A 571 -9.79 1.94 -10.15
CA ARG A 571 -8.79 2.15 -11.22
C ARG A 571 -7.85 3.36 -11.02
N ARG A 572 -8.14 4.22 -10.04
CA ARG A 572 -7.26 5.30 -9.56
C ARG A 572 -6.49 4.89 -8.31
N TYR A 573 -6.61 3.65 -7.83
CA TYR A 573 -6.03 3.18 -6.58
C TYR A 573 -6.61 3.88 -5.33
N ASN A 574 -7.89 4.25 -5.39
CA ASN A 574 -8.64 4.71 -4.22
C ASN A 574 -9.22 3.49 -3.48
N PRO A 575 -9.13 3.46 -2.15
CA PRO A 575 -9.57 2.33 -1.35
C PRO A 575 -11.09 2.13 -1.42
N ARG A 576 -11.53 0.89 -1.67
CA ARG A 576 -12.94 0.45 -1.53
C ARG A 576 -13.18 -0.16 -0.15
N PRO A 577 -14.44 -0.37 0.29
CA PRO A 577 -14.74 -0.99 1.59
C PRO A 577 -13.92 -2.25 1.90
N ALA A 578 -13.74 -3.14 0.93
CA ALA A 578 -12.95 -4.36 1.08
C ALA A 578 -11.46 -4.11 1.40
N SER A 579 -10.86 -3.00 0.94
CA SER A 579 -9.48 -2.64 1.31
C SER A 579 -9.34 -2.28 2.78
N PHE A 580 -10.30 -1.56 3.34
CA PHE A 580 -10.31 -1.23 4.77
C PHE A 580 -10.49 -2.50 5.60
N VAL A 581 -11.43 -3.37 5.19
CA VAL A 581 -11.64 -4.66 5.84
C VAL A 581 -10.36 -5.47 5.84
N TYR A 582 -9.70 -5.59 4.68
CA TYR A 582 -8.43 -6.30 4.59
C TYR A 582 -7.38 -5.70 5.53
N ARG A 583 -7.20 -4.37 5.47
CA ARG A 583 -6.20 -3.65 6.25
C ARG A 583 -6.36 -3.84 7.75
N TYR A 584 -7.56 -3.63 8.28
CA TYR A 584 -7.80 -3.69 9.72
C TYR A 584 -7.94 -5.12 10.22
N LEU A 585 -8.54 -6.03 9.44
CA LEU A 585 -8.61 -7.42 9.85
C LEU A 585 -7.23 -8.09 9.88
N GLN A 586 -6.37 -7.80 8.89
CA GLN A 586 -4.97 -8.25 8.92
C GLN A 586 -4.22 -7.64 10.11
N GLY A 587 -4.42 -6.35 10.38
CA GLY A 587 -3.84 -5.67 11.54
C GLY A 587 -4.19 -6.35 12.86
N TRP A 588 -5.47 -6.67 13.06
CA TRP A 588 -5.95 -7.34 14.25
C TRP A 588 -5.48 -8.79 14.35
N LEU A 589 -5.65 -9.58 13.29
CA LEU A 589 -5.27 -11.00 13.28
C LEU A 589 -3.76 -11.22 13.41
N GLY A 590 -2.95 -10.38 12.75
CA GLY A 590 -1.49 -10.46 12.80
C GLY A 590 -0.89 -10.02 14.14
N ALA A 591 -1.69 -9.45 15.04
CA ALA A 591 -1.31 -9.08 16.40
C ALA A 591 -1.68 -10.15 17.45
N LEU A 592 -2.45 -11.18 17.08
CA LEU A 592 -2.79 -12.29 17.98
C LEU A 592 -1.56 -13.18 18.23
N ASP A 593 -1.42 -13.68 19.46
CA ASP A 593 -0.35 -14.62 19.83
C ASP A 593 -0.61 -16.04 19.31
N GLU A 594 -1.88 -16.41 19.16
CA GLU A 594 -2.33 -17.72 18.70
C GLU A 594 -3.29 -17.57 17.52
N ALA A 595 -3.28 -18.54 16.60
CA ALA A 595 -4.21 -18.57 15.49
C ALA A 595 -5.66 -18.67 16.01
N PRO A 596 -6.62 -17.98 15.36
CA PRO A 596 -8.02 -18.10 15.74
C PRO A 596 -8.54 -19.52 15.47
N VAL A 597 -9.50 -19.98 16.27
CA VAL A 597 -10.16 -21.28 16.08
C VAL A 597 -11.58 -21.04 15.59
N LEU A 598 -11.88 -21.41 14.35
CA LEU A 598 -13.23 -21.23 13.80
C LEU A 598 -14.26 -22.10 14.52
N GLY A 599 -15.43 -21.52 14.76
CA GLY A 599 -16.65 -22.21 15.13
C GLY A 599 -17.66 -22.22 13.98
N ALA A 600 -18.94 -22.32 14.31
CA ALA A 600 -20.02 -22.33 13.32
C ALA A 600 -20.30 -20.94 12.74
N ILE A 601 -20.72 -20.91 11.47
CA ILE A 601 -21.34 -19.76 10.81
C ILE A 601 -22.85 -19.99 10.70
N VAL A 602 -23.65 -18.98 11.05
CA VAL A 602 -25.11 -19.07 11.12
C VAL A 602 -25.73 -17.94 10.30
N HIS A 603 -26.74 -18.28 9.50
CA HIS A 603 -27.57 -17.30 8.80
C HIS A 603 -28.62 -16.72 9.76
N VAL A 604 -28.71 -15.39 9.78
CA VAL A 604 -29.67 -14.63 10.59
C VAL A 604 -30.40 -13.62 9.71
N GLU A 605 -31.42 -12.96 10.25
CA GLU A 605 -32.08 -11.88 9.51
C GLU A 605 -31.07 -10.76 9.22
N GLY A 606 -30.90 -10.43 7.94
CA GLY A 606 -30.02 -9.35 7.49
C GLY A 606 -28.55 -9.73 7.30
N GLY A 607 -28.14 -10.98 7.51
CA GLY A 607 -26.75 -11.40 7.25
C GLY A 607 -26.34 -12.75 7.81
N ARG A 608 -25.03 -12.91 8.02
CA ARG A 608 -24.40 -14.10 8.61
C ARG A 608 -23.54 -13.72 9.81
N VAL A 609 -23.43 -14.63 10.77
CA VAL A 609 -22.60 -14.50 11.97
C VAL A 609 -21.72 -15.72 12.12
N GLY A 610 -20.40 -15.54 12.09
CA GLY A 610 -19.41 -16.60 12.32
C GLY A 610 -18.77 -16.47 13.70
N GLY A 611 -18.93 -17.47 14.57
CA GLY A 611 -18.29 -17.52 15.89
C GLY A 611 -16.91 -18.14 15.84
N PHE A 612 -15.94 -17.60 16.59
CA PHE A 612 -14.57 -18.13 16.65
C PHE A 612 -13.90 -17.83 17.99
N GLY A 613 -12.89 -18.60 18.36
CA GLY A 613 -12.08 -18.41 19.56
C GLY A 613 -10.74 -17.72 19.24
N THR A 614 -10.26 -16.90 20.18
CA THR A 614 -8.91 -16.32 20.17
C THR A 614 -8.27 -16.49 21.55
N GLY A 615 -7.45 -17.55 21.71
CA GLY A 615 -6.92 -17.94 23.01
C GLY A 615 -8.04 -18.17 24.05
N ASN A 616 -8.12 -17.31 25.06
CA ASN A 616 -9.12 -17.40 26.14
C ASN A 616 -10.40 -16.57 25.91
N SER A 617 -10.54 -15.92 24.76
CA SER A 617 -11.71 -15.12 24.40
C SER A 617 -12.51 -15.76 23.27
N GLY A 618 -13.83 -15.58 23.29
CA GLY A 618 -14.66 -15.80 22.11
C GLY A 618 -14.91 -14.50 21.37
N ALA A 619 -15.05 -14.59 20.06
CA ALA A 619 -15.33 -13.48 19.17
C ALA A 619 -16.31 -13.93 18.09
N CYS A 620 -16.92 -12.98 17.40
CA CYS A 620 -17.69 -13.27 16.21
C CYS A 620 -17.48 -12.22 15.12
N LEU A 621 -17.55 -12.68 13.87
CA LEU A 621 -17.54 -11.86 12.68
C LEU A 621 -18.98 -11.71 12.17
N LEU A 622 -19.43 -10.47 12.07
CA LEU A 622 -20.74 -10.09 11.58
C LEU A 622 -20.63 -9.68 10.11
N LEU A 623 -21.41 -10.31 9.24
CA LEU A 623 -21.38 -10.16 7.79
C LEU A 623 -22.78 -9.75 7.29
N PRO A 624 -23.08 -8.44 7.16
CA PRO A 624 -24.40 -7.97 6.75
C PRO A 624 -24.66 -8.19 5.25
N ASP A 625 -25.83 -8.72 4.89
CA ASP A 625 -26.22 -9.01 3.49
C ASP A 625 -26.96 -7.83 2.82
N ALA A 626 -27.44 -6.85 3.59
CA ALA A 626 -28.17 -5.70 3.06
C ALA A 626 -27.91 -4.42 3.88
N ASP A 627 -28.29 -3.27 3.30
CA ASP A 627 -28.27 -1.96 3.96
C ASP A 627 -29.47 -1.79 4.90
N THR A 628 -29.72 -2.79 5.72
CA THR A 628 -30.77 -2.73 6.73
C THR A 628 -30.19 -2.06 7.98
N ASN A 629 -30.96 -1.17 8.60
CA ASN A 629 -30.69 -0.78 9.99
C ASN A 629 -31.03 -1.92 10.97
N ALA A 630 -31.22 -3.15 10.48
CA ALA A 630 -31.53 -4.31 11.30
C ALA A 630 -30.29 -4.71 12.09
N LEU A 631 -30.51 -5.07 13.35
CA LEU A 631 -29.47 -5.60 14.21
C LEU A 631 -29.24 -7.05 13.79
N LEU A 632 -28.01 -7.42 13.46
CA LEU A 632 -27.66 -8.84 13.32
C LEU A 632 -27.81 -9.48 14.70
N GLU A 633 -28.78 -10.36 14.86
CA GLU A 633 -28.95 -11.13 16.08
C GLU A 633 -27.71 -12.00 16.30
N LEU A 634 -27.15 -11.98 17.51
CA LEU A 634 -26.05 -12.84 17.88
C LEU A 634 -26.62 -14.15 18.42
N PRO A 635 -26.51 -15.28 17.70
CA PRO A 635 -27.13 -16.53 18.13
C PRO A 635 -26.53 -17.05 19.46
N ALA A 636 -27.34 -17.81 20.20
CA ALA A 636 -26.90 -18.47 21.42
C ALA A 636 -25.68 -19.38 21.16
N GLY A 637 -24.67 -19.32 22.04
CA GLY A 637 -23.48 -20.18 21.95
C GLY A 637 -22.36 -19.68 21.02
N VAL A 638 -22.53 -18.55 20.34
CA VAL A 638 -21.50 -17.94 19.48
C VAL A 638 -20.45 -17.15 20.27
N LEU A 639 -20.83 -16.53 21.39
CA LEU A 639 -19.92 -15.93 22.37
C LEU A 639 -19.96 -16.73 23.67
N PRO A 640 -18.89 -16.71 24.50
CA PRO A 640 -18.83 -17.45 25.76
C PRO A 640 -19.99 -17.07 26.69
N GLU A 641 -20.53 -18.04 27.45
CA GLU A 641 -21.71 -17.82 28.30
C GLU A 641 -21.50 -16.69 29.32
N GLY A 642 -22.30 -15.62 29.20
CA GLY A 642 -22.38 -14.52 30.16
C GLY A 642 -22.64 -13.16 29.51
N SER A 643 -23.49 -12.34 30.16
CA SER A 643 -23.55 -10.92 29.85
C SER A 643 -22.27 -10.24 30.35
N GLY A 644 -21.68 -9.34 29.55
CA GLY A 644 -20.39 -8.77 29.87
C GLY A 644 -19.95 -7.66 28.93
N ASP A 645 -18.76 -7.12 29.20
CA ASP A 645 -18.12 -6.11 28.36
C ASP A 645 -17.57 -6.77 27.08
N ALA A 646 -17.73 -6.09 25.96
CA ALA A 646 -17.25 -6.49 24.65
C ALA A 646 -16.69 -5.29 23.90
N ARG A 647 -15.92 -5.56 22.84
CA ARG A 647 -15.46 -4.53 21.90
C ARG A 647 -16.02 -4.82 20.53
N LEU A 648 -16.54 -3.78 19.89
CA LEU A 648 -16.96 -3.78 18.50
C LEU A 648 -15.88 -3.12 17.66
N ILE A 649 -15.47 -3.79 16.58
CA ILE A 649 -14.54 -3.25 15.59
C ILE A 649 -15.25 -3.19 14.24
N ASP A 650 -15.57 -1.99 13.77
CA ASP A 650 -16.06 -1.79 12.41
C ASP A 650 -14.86 -1.89 11.45
N LEU A 651 -14.81 -2.93 10.63
CA LEU A 651 -13.67 -3.20 9.77
C LEU A 651 -13.59 -2.26 8.56
N CYS A 652 -14.58 -1.42 8.28
CA CYS A 652 -14.48 -0.37 7.25
C CYS A 652 -13.80 0.91 7.78
N SER A 653 -13.89 1.17 9.09
CA SER A 653 -13.25 2.35 9.71
C SER A 653 -12.04 2.00 10.58
N GLY A 654 -11.94 0.74 11.02
CA GLY A 654 -10.99 0.26 12.00
C GLY A 654 -11.31 0.71 13.43
N ASN A 655 -12.40 1.47 13.63
CA ASN A 655 -12.75 2.05 14.93
C ASN A 655 -13.14 0.96 15.93
N ILE A 656 -12.62 1.08 17.15
CA ILE A 656 -12.90 0.21 18.29
C ILE A 656 -13.85 0.95 19.22
N THR A 657 -15.00 0.33 19.51
CA THR A 657 -16.01 0.87 20.43
C THR A 657 -16.29 -0.14 21.54
N ALA A 658 -16.29 0.31 22.79
CA ALA A 658 -16.73 -0.51 23.91
C ALA A 658 -18.27 -0.67 23.89
N VAL A 659 -18.74 -1.90 23.99
CA VAL A 659 -20.17 -2.27 24.01
C VAL A 659 -20.41 -3.32 25.10
N ARG A 660 -21.67 -3.56 25.47
CA ARG A 660 -22.05 -4.64 26.37
C ARG A 660 -22.87 -5.69 25.64
N ALA A 661 -22.57 -6.96 25.84
CA ALA A 661 -23.42 -8.06 25.38
C ALA A 661 -24.41 -8.43 26.50
N ARG A 662 -25.70 -8.45 26.20
CA ARG A 662 -26.78 -8.83 27.12
C ARG A 662 -27.54 -10.03 26.55
N ALA A 663 -27.79 -11.04 27.38
CA ALA A 663 -28.64 -12.17 26.97
C ALA A 663 -30.11 -11.71 26.81
N ALA A 664 -30.70 -12.05 25.68
CA ALA A 664 -32.12 -11.94 25.42
C ALA A 664 -32.88 -13.14 26.00
N GLY A 665 -34.20 -13.02 26.12
CA GLY A 665 -35.07 -14.04 26.72
C GLY A 665 -35.14 -15.36 25.94
N ASP A 666 -34.69 -15.38 24.69
CA ASP A 666 -34.59 -16.55 23.81
C ASP A 666 -33.18 -17.18 23.76
N GLY A 667 -32.22 -16.62 24.52
CA GLY A 667 -30.83 -17.07 24.56
C GLY A 667 -29.90 -16.39 23.56
N SER A 668 -30.40 -15.56 22.64
CA SER A 668 -29.56 -14.70 21.78
C SER A 668 -28.85 -13.61 22.60
N LEU A 669 -27.84 -12.96 22.02
CA LEU A 669 -27.15 -11.81 22.64
C LEU A 669 -27.51 -10.52 21.90
N GLN A 670 -27.76 -9.46 22.66
CA GLN A 670 -27.97 -8.10 22.19
C GLN A 670 -26.80 -7.20 22.60
N LEU A 671 -26.35 -6.34 21.68
CA LEU A 671 -25.33 -5.33 21.96
C LEU A 671 -25.97 -4.06 22.53
N ASP A 672 -25.34 -3.47 23.54
CA ASP A 672 -25.72 -2.21 24.17
C ASP A 672 -24.52 -1.22 24.20
N PRO A 673 -24.60 -0.07 23.52
CA PRO A 673 -25.72 0.36 22.67
C PRO A 673 -25.90 -0.55 21.45
N SER A 674 -27.13 -0.66 20.97
CA SER A 674 -27.43 -1.42 19.75
C SER A 674 -26.70 -0.81 18.56
N ALA A 675 -25.85 -1.59 17.89
CA ALA A 675 -25.10 -1.15 16.72
C ALA A 675 -25.72 -1.73 15.45
N ALA A 676 -26.26 -0.87 14.57
CA ALA A 676 -26.64 -1.28 13.22
C ALA A 676 -25.36 -1.60 12.42
N VAL A 677 -25.23 -2.84 11.96
CA VAL A 677 -24.03 -3.33 11.29
C VAL A 677 -24.21 -3.17 9.78
N LYS A 678 -23.50 -2.21 9.18
CA LYS A 678 -23.57 -1.92 7.74
C LYS A 678 -22.36 -2.46 6.95
N SER A 679 -21.35 -2.92 7.67
CA SER A 679 -20.07 -3.41 7.17
C SER A 679 -19.63 -4.62 7.98
N PRO A 680 -18.71 -5.46 7.44
CA PRO A 680 -18.05 -6.48 8.23
C PRO A 680 -17.57 -5.92 9.58
N THR A 681 -17.95 -6.59 10.66
CA THR A 681 -17.69 -6.10 12.02
C THR A 681 -17.25 -7.24 12.91
N LEU A 682 -16.21 -7.02 13.73
CA LEU A 682 -15.85 -7.96 14.79
C LEU A 682 -16.52 -7.58 16.10
N VAL A 683 -17.01 -8.57 16.84
CA VAL A 683 -17.39 -8.42 18.24
C VAL A 683 -16.52 -9.36 19.05
N ILE A 684 -15.82 -8.83 20.05
CA ILE A 684 -14.84 -9.56 20.85
C ILE A 684 -15.31 -9.54 22.31
N ALA A 685 -15.49 -10.71 22.91
CA ALA A 685 -15.85 -10.82 24.33
C ALA A 685 -14.66 -10.43 25.23
N GLY A 686 -14.96 -9.68 26.30
CA GLY A 686 -13.95 -9.15 27.19
C GLY A 686 -13.36 -10.18 28.14
N ARG A 687 -12.08 -10.54 27.91
CA ARG A 687 -11.03 -10.68 28.94
C ARG A 687 -9.67 -10.31 28.35
N GLY A 688 -9.16 -9.13 28.74
CA GLY A 688 -7.75 -8.73 28.75
C GLY A 688 -6.94 -8.87 27.46
N TRP A 689 -6.95 -7.83 26.61
CA TRP A 689 -5.88 -7.50 25.67
C TRP A 689 -5.67 -5.99 25.60
N ALA A 690 -4.40 -5.57 25.59
CA ALA A 690 -3.88 -4.26 25.23
C ALA A 690 -2.57 -4.47 24.47
#